data_AF-A0A8H2W723-F1
#
_entry.id   AF-A0A8H2W723-F1
#
_cell.length_a   1.000
_cell.length_b   1.000
_cell.length_c   1.000
_cell.angle_alpha   90.00
_cell.angle_beta   90.00
_cell.angle_gamma   90.00
#
_symmetry.space_group_name_H-M   'P 1'
#
loop_
_entity.id
_entity.type
_entity.pdbx_description
1 polymer ?
#
loop_
_entity_poly.entity_id
_entity_poly.type
_entity_poly.pdbx_seq_one_letter_code
_entity_poly.pdbx_strand_id
1 'polypeptide(L)'
;MGKSKLTTHKQRVAALRARLSGNAPTRTSRSRCPRNGTISFRRTFSQRIEIYATDEEVAEYGQIYTEMKTKTRSLNGHSGALRGISLNINDSTPYTEADMVKDAQNNQEEILARPENKILDITATGAINEDGCVDDEEYSTSLLEAGSAPIKYLNGSTSTPAAASNSEEALINAEASSYRLQFQRFKCHRKQDDSMFRPRNEIYWAVAAGADGHDKNSFKTGEYGSINTGNVQSMGGLDYWTGSVQEHLVGHIVCWEADGSDDSSPYNKMVQGLRDIARFAIDAAVQATEAGDSGAGAWGSGGGDTGKGAAILALVAICTALVAELLAFFRNDDDFVFRREIAFTKSGLDAWTQKPNKELSFMFDGGSEGKHELWISCNKIPRPDGSLRAIRKIKGSAWTSVAAPTGNSPHGMTMADHHGELVGVFRKTDNTMLWTKWSKSTGRWSAPLTINNGARTTHRPALCTFNDRLWCIYRATSGNIYVMSTDNLTSWTSPINAAGGGLTSDRPSICGYNGKLYSVFRGNNNRTYWMDSNNGSSWSRYQQFSGNATISSPALWVHNGIPHVSILDINTKYYVSWFENGSWSAFNNNTGSVIKSGPATVSLDDTLLSMSQGPNYHVTGIDRPNGKNPSQYHFTSHYSAGDMGMCKLDQVWCVFGLAVL
;
A
#
# COMPACT_ATOMS: atom_id res chain seq x y z
N MET A 1 42.49 15.66 -6.50
CA MET A 1 42.53 15.10 -7.87
C MET A 1 41.19 14.46 -8.17
N GLY A 2 40.46 14.99 -9.15
CA GLY A 2 39.05 14.64 -9.40
C GLY A 2 38.86 13.21 -9.88
N LYS A 3 37.92 12.49 -9.26
CA LYS A 3 37.41 11.22 -9.80
C LYS A 3 36.50 11.57 -10.99
N SER A 4 36.95 11.27 -12.21
CA SER A 4 36.13 11.48 -13.42
C SER A 4 34.88 10.60 -13.39
N LYS A 5 33.69 11.17 -13.64
CA LYS A 5 32.44 10.42 -13.87
C LYS A 5 32.69 9.28 -14.89
N LEU A 6 32.28 8.05 -14.56
CA LEU A 6 32.50 6.86 -15.40
C LEU A 6 31.44 6.82 -16.51
N THR A 7 31.74 7.41 -17.67
CA THR A 7 30.75 7.69 -18.73
C THR A 7 30.43 6.48 -19.61
N THR A 8 31.24 5.42 -19.62
CA THR A 8 31.07 4.28 -20.54
C THR A 8 30.85 2.93 -19.84
N HIS A 9 30.09 2.02 -20.46
CA HIS A 9 29.83 0.66 -19.97
C HIS A 9 31.12 -0.10 -19.57
N LYS A 10 32.18 0.00 -20.39
CA LYS A 10 33.51 -0.59 -20.09
C LYS A 10 34.16 -0.03 -18.83
N GLN A 11 33.97 1.26 -18.55
CA GLN A 11 34.49 1.91 -17.34
C GLN A 11 33.71 1.48 -16.09
N ARG A 12 32.40 1.25 -16.21
CA ARG A 12 31.55 0.72 -15.12
C ARG A 12 31.93 -0.71 -14.76
N VAL A 13 32.14 -1.58 -15.75
CA VAL A 13 32.62 -2.97 -15.54
C VAL A 13 34.01 -3.00 -14.91
N ALA A 14 34.92 -2.11 -15.32
CA ALA A 14 36.25 -2.00 -14.71
C ALA A 14 36.20 -1.51 -13.25
N ALA A 15 35.30 -0.57 -12.93
CA ALA A 15 35.12 -0.06 -11.57
C ALA A 15 34.48 -1.09 -10.64
N LEU A 16 33.52 -1.87 -11.16
CA LEU A 16 32.91 -3.00 -10.45
C LEU A 16 33.95 -4.07 -10.11
N ARG A 17 34.79 -4.46 -11.08
CA ARG A 17 35.92 -5.39 -10.84
C ARG A 17 36.90 -4.86 -9.80
N ALA A 18 37.21 -3.57 -9.79
CA ALA A 18 38.12 -2.96 -8.82
C ALA A 18 37.52 -2.96 -7.39
N ARG A 19 36.27 -2.50 -7.23
CA ARG A 19 35.58 -2.40 -5.93
C ARG A 19 35.32 -3.75 -5.29
N LEU A 20 34.85 -4.71 -6.07
CA LEU A 20 34.59 -6.06 -5.56
C LEU A 20 35.90 -6.78 -5.18
N SER A 21 37.04 -6.44 -5.82
CA SER A 21 38.34 -7.07 -5.54
C SER A 21 39.17 -6.49 -4.40
N GLY A 22 38.69 -5.43 -3.75
CA GLY A 22 39.42 -4.75 -2.66
C GLY A 22 40.67 -3.97 -3.08
N ASN A 23 40.99 -3.85 -4.37
CA ASN A 23 42.18 -3.13 -4.85
C ASN A 23 41.85 -2.06 -5.90
N ALA A 24 42.41 -0.86 -5.71
CA ALA A 24 42.45 0.19 -6.72
C ALA A 24 43.22 -0.30 -7.99
N PRO A 25 42.83 0.13 -9.21
CA PRO A 25 43.18 -0.60 -10.42
C PRO A 25 44.62 -0.37 -10.87
N THR A 26 45.34 -1.46 -11.15
CA THR A 26 46.46 -1.48 -12.12
C THR A 26 46.27 -2.58 -13.17
N ARG A 27 46.12 -2.10 -14.41
CA ARG A 27 46.37 -2.65 -15.76
C ARG A 27 46.47 -4.18 -16.03
N THR A 28 45.54 -4.62 -16.90
CA THR A 28 45.65 -5.57 -18.05
C THR A 28 46.18 -7.01 -17.89
N SER A 29 45.33 -7.99 -18.24
CA SER A 29 45.61 -8.97 -19.30
C SER A 29 44.31 -9.60 -19.85
N ARG A 30 44.31 -9.98 -21.14
CA ARG A 30 43.20 -10.62 -21.87
C ARG A 30 43.39 -12.14 -21.87
N SER A 31 42.32 -12.92 -21.72
CA SER A 31 42.23 -14.29 -22.27
C SER A 31 40.79 -14.62 -22.72
N ARG A 32 40.64 -15.59 -23.63
CA ARG A 32 39.43 -15.89 -24.42
C ARG A 32 38.94 -17.34 -24.17
N CYS A 33 37.60 -17.51 -24.25
CA CYS A 33 36.79 -18.72 -24.53
C CYS A 33 36.63 -19.81 -23.43
N PRO A 34 35.61 -20.72 -23.50
CA PRO A 34 34.49 -20.86 -24.46
C PRO A 34 33.06 -21.04 -23.85
N ARG A 35 32.04 -20.98 -24.72
CA ARG A 35 30.58 -21.21 -24.47
C ARG A 35 30.22 -22.70 -24.39
N ASN A 36 29.44 -23.12 -23.39
CA ASN A 36 28.18 -23.90 -23.50
C ASN A 36 27.72 -24.54 -22.16
N GLY A 37 26.42 -24.45 -21.86
CA GLY A 37 25.63 -25.54 -21.24
C GLY A 37 24.97 -25.34 -19.85
N THR A 38 23.63 -25.18 -19.85
CA THR A 38 22.61 -25.67 -18.86
C THR A 38 22.46 -24.92 -17.51
N ILE A 39 21.54 -23.96 -17.34
CA ILE A 39 20.09 -23.99 -16.98
C ILE A 39 19.77 -24.46 -15.53
N SER A 40 19.72 -23.50 -14.59
CA SER A 40 18.74 -23.33 -13.49
C SER A 40 19.24 -22.19 -12.58
N PHE A 41 18.37 -21.30 -12.07
CA PHE A 41 18.62 -19.91 -11.55
C PHE A 41 18.58 -18.78 -12.59
N ARG A 42 18.85 -19.05 -13.87
CA ARG A 42 18.60 -18.07 -14.96
C ARG A 42 17.16 -17.55 -14.95
N ARG A 43 16.16 -18.35 -14.60
CA ARG A 43 14.77 -17.91 -14.79
C ARG A 43 14.28 -16.85 -13.80
N THR A 44 14.74 -16.78 -12.54
CA THR A 44 14.14 -15.83 -11.58
C THR A 44 14.97 -14.55 -11.41
N PHE A 45 16.30 -14.67 -11.51
CA PHE A 45 17.21 -13.54 -11.52
C PHE A 45 17.42 -12.98 -12.93
N SER A 46 17.57 -13.85 -13.96
CA SER A 46 17.59 -13.37 -15.35
C SER A 46 16.22 -12.96 -15.86
N GLN A 47 15.05 -13.50 -15.48
CA GLN A 47 13.78 -12.81 -15.87
C GLN A 47 13.62 -11.43 -15.22
N ARG A 48 14.27 -11.18 -14.08
CA ARG A 48 14.29 -9.85 -13.46
C ARG A 48 15.36 -8.93 -14.07
N ILE A 49 16.39 -9.45 -14.73
CA ILE A 49 17.45 -8.67 -15.42
C ILE A 49 17.24 -8.59 -16.94
N GLU A 50 16.56 -9.54 -17.58
CA GLU A 50 16.20 -9.59 -19.01
C GLU A 50 15.18 -8.49 -19.38
N ILE A 51 14.49 -7.93 -18.38
CA ILE A 51 13.71 -6.69 -18.54
C ILE A 51 14.65 -5.48 -18.74
N TYR A 52 15.93 -5.59 -18.36
CA TYR A 52 16.85 -4.48 -18.12
C TYR A 52 18.24 -4.59 -18.78
N ALA A 53 18.60 -5.72 -19.39
CA ALA A 53 19.90 -5.96 -20.03
C ALA A 53 19.77 -6.98 -21.18
N THR A 54 20.65 -6.87 -22.18
CA THR A 54 20.75 -7.81 -23.30
C THR A 54 21.32 -9.17 -22.85
N ASP A 55 21.06 -10.23 -23.62
CA ASP A 55 21.57 -11.58 -23.33
C ASP A 55 23.12 -11.64 -23.21
N GLU A 56 23.82 -10.73 -23.88
CA GLU A 56 25.28 -10.59 -23.81
C GLU A 56 25.74 -9.97 -22.49
N GLU A 57 25.02 -8.96 -22.01
CA GLU A 57 25.25 -8.34 -20.70
C GLU A 57 25.00 -9.34 -19.57
N VAL A 58 23.90 -10.10 -19.64
CA VAL A 58 23.58 -11.17 -18.66
C VAL A 58 24.68 -12.24 -18.60
N ALA A 59 25.31 -12.56 -19.72
CA ALA A 59 26.41 -13.53 -19.77
C ALA A 59 27.72 -12.97 -19.18
N GLU A 60 28.02 -11.69 -19.41
CA GLU A 60 29.20 -11.02 -18.84
C GLU A 60 29.05 -10.81 -17.32
N TYR A 61 27.83 -10.60 -16.82
CA TYR A 61 27.52 -10.57 -15.37
C TYR A 61 27.69 -11.93 -14.70
N GLY A 62 27.32 -13.01 -15.38
CA GLY A 62 27.59 -14.37 -14.90
C GLY A 62 29.08 -14.64 -14.71
N GLN A 63 29.94 -14.12 -15.59
CA GLN A 63 31.39 -14.25 -15.46
C GLN A 63 31.95 -13.46 -14.29
N ILE A 64 31.50 -12.21 -14.08
CA ILE A 64 31.95 -11.36 -12.96
C ILE A 64 31.57 -11.99 -11.61
N TYR A 65 30.36 -12.53 -11.50
CA TYR A 65 29.90 -13.24 -10.30
C TYR A 65 30.78 -14.47 -9.98
N THR A 66 31.04 -15.33 -10.97
CA THR A 66 31.91 -16.52 -10.80
C THR A 66 33.37 -16.13 -10.49
N GLU A 67 33.91 -15.10 -11.14
CA GLU A 67 35.26 -14.58 -10.88
C GLU A 67 35.38 -14.07 -9.43
N MET A 68 34.39 -13.31 -8.96
CA MET A 68 34.39 -12.75 -7.61
C MET A 68 34.16 -13.79 -6.53
N LYS A 69 33.23 -14.73 -6.74
CA LYS A 69 33.02 -15.89 -5.85
C LYS A 69 34.31 -16.70 -5.66
N THR A 70 35.09 -16.86 -6.72
CA THR A 70 36.39 -17.55 -6.68
C THR A 70 37.46 -16.73 -5.93
N LYS A 71 37.46 -15.41 -6.11
CA LYS A 71 38.42 -14.48 -5.47
C LYS A 71 38.17 -14.30 -3.97
N THR A 72 36.90 -14.24 -3.55
CA THR A 72 36.50 -14.16 -2.13
C THR A 72 36.75 -15.48 -1.38
N ARG A 73 36.73 -16.64 -2.07
CA ARG A 73 37.18 -17.94 -1.49
C ARG A 73 38.69 -17.99 -1.22
N SER A 74 39.52 -17.27 -2.00
CA SER A 74 40.98 -17.30 -1.86
C SER A 74 41.54 -16.30 -0.83
N LEU A 75 40.75 -15.28 -0.48
CA LEU A 75 41.08 -14.30 0.55
C LEU A 75 40.37 -14.76 1.83
N ASN A 76 41.09 -15.34 2.80
CA ASN A 76 40.52 -15.79 4.08
C ASN A 76 39.71 -14.67 4.79
N GLY A 77 38.43 -14.57 4.46
CA GLY A 77 37.34 -13.97 5.24
C GLY A 77 37.49 -12.52 5.72
N HIS A 78 37.65 -11.53 4.85
CA HIS A 78 37.67 -10.11 5.30
C HIS A 78 36.87 -9.12 4.43
N SER A 79 35.88 -9.54 3.64
CA SER A 79 35.03 -8.57 2.94
C SER A 79 33.60 -9.07 2.67
N GLY A 80 32.62 -8.51 3.39
CA GLY A 80 31.21 -8.43 2.97
C GLY A 80 30.22 -9.26 3.80
N ALA A 81 28.98 -8.76 3.89
CA ALA A 81 27.82 -9.35 4.58
C ALA A 81 27.35 -10.72 4.03
N LEU A 82 28.15 -11.39 3.21
CA LEU A 82 27.82 -12.60 2.47
C LEU A 82 28.87 -13.69 2.72
N ARG A 83 29.13 -14.09 3.98
CA ARG A 83 29.80 -15.38 4.23
C ARG A 83 28.77 -16.51 4.28
N GLY A 84 29.16 -17.73 3.92
CA GLY A 84 28.31 -18.91 4.13
C GLY A 84 27.96 -19.67 2.84
N ILE A 85 26.70 -20.09 2.72
CA ILE A 85 26.15 -20.88 1.62
C ILE A 85 26.32 -20.14 0.29
N SER A 86 26.06 -18.83 0.22
CA SER A 86 26.23 -18.01 -0.99
C SER A 86 27.64 -18.10 -1.58
N LEU A 87 28.68 -18.18 -0.75
CA LEU A 87 30.07 -18.34 -1.20
C LEU A 87 30.41 -19.78 -1.54
N ASN A 88 29.75 -20.78 -0.95
CA ASN A 88 30.14 -22.20 -1.03
C ASN A 88 29.23 -23.05 -1.93
N ILE A 89 28.07 -22.54 -2.34
CA ILE A 89 27.12 -23.22 -3.23
C ILE A 89 27.74 -23.44 -4.61
N ASN A 90 27.36 -24.52 -5.30
CA ASN A 90 27.79 -24.75 -6.68
C ASN A 90 27.15 -23.71 -7.61
N ASP A 91 27.86 -23.25 -8.65
CA ASP A 91 27.37 -22.29 -9.63
C ASP A 91 26.12 -22.75 -10.39
N SER A 92 25.85 -24.05 -10.44
CA SER A 92 24.64 -24.62 -11.03
C SER A 92 23.46 -24.77 -10.05
N THR A 93 23.68 -24.53 -8.76
CA THR A 93 22.67 -24.73 -7.72
C THR A 93 22.01 -23.39 -7.37
N PRO A 94 20.67 -23.26 -7.50
CA PRO A 94 19.93 -22.07 -7.12
C PRO A 94 20.17 -21.67 -5.66
N TYR A 95 20.50 -20.41 -5.42
CA TYR A 95 20.45 -19.83 -4.07
C TYR A 95 19.00 -19.54 -3.70
N THR A 96 18.52 -20.12 -2.60
CA THR A 96 17.12 -20.04 -2.18
C THR A 96 16.91 -19.03 -1.06
N GLU A 97 15.65 -18.68 -0.80
CA GLU A 97 15.26 -17.86 0.36
C GLU A 97 15.70 -18.50 1.68
N ALA A 98 15.61 -19.84 1.79
CA ALA A 98 16.10 -20.57 2.95
C ALA A 98 17.63 -20.49 3.12
N ASP A 99 18.39 -20.45 2.02
CA ASP A 99 19.85 -20.26 2.07
C ASP A 99 20.21 -18.85 2.53
N MET A 100 19.44 -17.85 2.13
CA MET A 100 19.59 -16.46 2.56
C MET A 100 19.31 -16.28 4.05
N VAL A 101 18.24 -16.90 4.56
CA VAL A 101 17.95 -16.92 6.00
C VAL A 101 19.11 -17.53 6.77
N LYS A 102 19.65 -18.65 6.27
CA LYS A 102 20.74 -19.34 6.93
C LYS A 102 22.06 -18.56 6.87
N ASP A 103 22.35 -17.86 5.77
CA ASP A 103 23.48 -16.94 5.69
C ASP A 103 23.30 -15.76 6.65
N ALA A 104 22.10 -15.21 6.75
CA ALA A 104 21.79 -14.14 7.70
C ALA A 104 21.99 -14.59 9.15
N GLN A 105 21.54 -15.80 9.51
CA GLN A 105 21.79 -16.39 10.83
C GLN A 105 23.28 -16.59 11.09
N ASN A 106 24.02 -17.12 10.12
CA ASN A 106 25.46 -17.37 10.26
C ASN A 106 26.30 -16.09 10.41
N ASN A 107 25.82 -14.96 9.87
CA ASN A 107 26.51 -13.67 9.93
C ASN A 107 25.90 -12.70 10.93
N GLN A 108 24.87 -13.10 11.69
CA GLN A 108 24.09 -12.22 12.57
C GLN A 108 24.98 -11.47 13.56
N GLU A 109 25.89 -12.15 14.26
CA GLU A 109 26.81 -11.52 15.22
C GLU A 109 27.75 -10.51 14.55
N GLU A 110 28.29 -10.82 13.37
CA GLU A 110 29.16 -9.91 12.61
C GLU A 110 28.38 -8.68 12.11
N ILE A 111 27.15 -8.88 11.64
CA ILE A 111 26.28 -7.80 11.15
C ILE A 111 25.90 -6.86 12.30
N LEU A 112 25.59 -7.39 13.50
CA LEU A 112 25.22 -6.58 14.66
C LEU A 112 26.41 -5.90 15.33
N ALA A 113 27.61 -6.46 15.21
CA ALA A 113 28.82 -5.85 15.73
C ALA A 113 29.27 -4.63 14.92
N ARG A 114 28.71 -4.41 13.73
CA ARG A 114 29.04 -3.27 12.88
C ARG A 114 28.47 -1.97 13.47
N PRO A 115 29.29 -0.93 13.67
CA PRO A 115 28.86 0.29 14.35
C PRO A 115 27.77 1.08 13.58
N GLU A 116 27.65 0.86 12.27
CA GLU A 116 26.58 1.40 11.42
C GLU A 116 25.22 0.70 11.58
N ASN A 117 25.15 -0.43 12.28
CA ASN A 117 23.93 -1.16 12.62
C ASN A 117 23.63 -1.01 14.12
N LYS A 118 22.59 -0.26 14.46
CA LYS A 118 22.22 0.00 15.87
C LYS A 118 20.76 -0.38 16.16
N ILE A 119 20.55 -1.11 17.26
CA ILE A 119 19.25 -1.26 17.93
C ILE A 119 19.15 -0.13 18.97
N LEU A 120 18.11 0.70 18.87
CA LEU A 120 17.85 1.83 19.75
C LEU A 120 16.50 1.62 20.46
N ASP A 121 16.51 1.55 21.79
CA ASP A 121 15.29 1.66 22.58
C ASP A 121 14.91 3.14 22.73
N ILE A 122 13.88 3.60 22.02
CA ILE A 122 13.46 5.00 22.01
C ILE A 122 12.77 5.44 23.31
N THR A 123 12.51 4.51 24.24
CA THR A 123 11.98 4.80 25.57
C THR A 123 13.07 5.07 26.60
N ALA A 124 14.32 4.66 26.32
CA ALA A 124 15.43 4.86 27.23
C ALA A 124 15.78 6.35 27.39
N THR A 125 16.14 6.74 28.62
CA THR A 125 16.53 8.11 28.95
C THR A 125 17.76 8.52 28.15
N GLY A 126 17.68 9.65 27.44
CA GLY A 126 18.78 10.16 26.61
C GLY A 126 18.97 9.43 25.28
N ALA A 127 18.08 8.49 24.92
CA ALA A 127 18.16 7.76 23.65
C ALA A 127 17.85 8.61 22.40
N ILE A 128 17.17 9.74 22.60
CA ILE A 128 16.80 10.69 21.55
C ILE A 128 17.41 12.03 21.93
N ASN A 129 18.04 12.69 20.96
CA ASN A 129 18.62 14.01 21.14
C ASN A 129 17.53 15.04 21.47
N GLU A 130 17.91 16.16 22.10
CA GLU A 130 16.95 17.23 22.48
C GLU A 130 16.18 17.81 21.29
N ASP A 131 16.77 17.78 20.09
CA ASP A 131 16.17 18.22 18.83
C ASP A 131 15.23 17.18 18.18
N GLY A 132 15.10 15.99 18.79
CA GLY A 132 14.29 14.87 18.30
C GLY A 132 15.01 13.94 17.33
N CYS A 133 16.32 14.14 17.09
CA CYS A 133 17.10 13.27 16.22
C CYS A 133 17.44 11.95 16.88
N VAL A 134 17.28 10.85 16.14
CA VAL A 134 17.58 9.48 16.60
C VAL A 134 19.06 9.10 16.42
N ASP A 135 19.84 9.97 15.79
CA ASP A 135 21.24 9.72 15.44
C ASP A 135 22.14 10.53 16.37
N ASP A 136 22.83 9.81 17.27
CA ASP A 136 23.90 10.39 18.07
C ASP A 136 25.16 10.67 17.20
N GLU A 137 26.13 11.40 17.76
CA GLU A 137 27.35 11.81 17.05
C GLU A 137 28.24 10.61 16.68
N GLU A 138 28.31 9.61 17.54
CA GLU A 138 29.08 8.37 17.32
C GLU A 138 28.51 7.55 16.15
N TYR A 139 27.19 7.39 16.13
CA TYR A 139 26.46 6.73 15.06
C TYR A 139 26.63 7.52 13.76
N SER A 140 26.41 8.83 13.78
CA SER A 140 26.58 9.71 12.61
C SER A 140 27.98 9.60 11.99
N THR A 141 29.02 9.45 12.81
CA THR A 141 30.39 9.23 12.35
C THR A 141 30.54 7.86 11.69
N SER A 142 29.99 6.81 12.33
CA SER A 142 30.00 5.44 11.80
C SER A 142 29.25 5.33 10.46
N LEU A 143 28.16 6.08 10.28
CA LEU A 143 27.41 6.16 9.03
C LEU A 143 28.24 6.71 7.87
N LEU A 144 29.05 7.74 8.14
CA LEU A 144 29.91 8.38 7.15
C LEU A 144 31.07 7.47 6.72
N GLU A 145 31.63 6.71 7.65
CA GLU A 145 32.75 5.78 7.40
C GLU A 145 32.32 4.54 6.62
N ALA A 146 31.11 4.01 6.89
CA ALA A 146 30.61 2.78 6.27
C ALA A 146 30.30 2.94 4.77
N GLY A 147 29.99 4.16 4.30
CA GLY A 147 29.78 4.48 2.88
C GLY A 147 28.62 3.73 2.18
N SER A 148 27.89 2.84 2.86
CA SER A 148 26.71 2.13 2.33
C SER A 148 25.86 1.41 3.38
N ALA A 149 24.53 1.54 3.22
CA ALA A 149 23.42 0.74 3.77
C ALA A 149 23.29 0.56 5.30
N PRO A 150 23.32 1.63 6.10
CA PRO A 150 23.22 1.55 7.55
C PRO A 150 21.78 1.30 8.03
N ILE A 151 21.64 0.41 9.01
CA ILE A 151 20.33 0.03 9.55
C ILE A 151 20.14 0.56 10.96
N LYS A 152 19.03 1.27 11.19
CA LYS A 152 18.57 1.69 12.52
C LYS A 152 17.31 0.91 12.89
N TYR A 153 17.37 0.12 13.96
CA TYR A 153 16.20 -0.59 14.49
C TYR A 153 15.69 0.13 15.73
N LEU A 154 14.45 0.62 15.69
CA LEU A 154 13.82 1.34 16.79
C LEU A 154 12.92 0.38 17.58
N ASN A 155 13.22 0.20 18.85
CA ASN A 155 12.47 -0.61 19.79
C ASN A 155 11.85 0.24 20.90
N GLY A 156 10.85 -0.29 21.60
CA GLY A 156 10.36 0.24 22.89
C GLY A 156 10.56 -0.81 23.98
N SER A 157 10.80 -0.39 25.22
CA SER A 157 10.93 -1.33 26.34
C SER A 157 9.67 -2.19 26.51
N THR A 158 9.86 -3.51 26.60
CA THR A 158 8.80 -4.44 27.02
C THR A 158 8.65 -4.37 28.53
N SER A 159 7.78 -3.49 29.03
CA SER A 159 7.16 -3.80 30.32
C SER A 159 6.24 -4.99 30.08
N THR A 160 6.70 -6.20 30.42
CA THR A 160 5.87 -7.39 30.47
C THR A 160 4.60 -7.04 31.25
N PRO A 161 3.39 -7.12 30.67
CA PRO A 161 2.18 -7.08 31.48
C PRO A 161 2.29 -8.23 32.47
N ALA A 162 2.15 -7.93 33.76
CA ALA A 162 2.09 -8.95 34.80
C ALA A 162 1.13 -10.06 34.35
N ALA A 163 1.63 -11.30 34.37
CA ALA A 163 0.98 -12.53 33.92
C ALA A 163 -0.56 -12.44 33.86
N ALA A 164 -1.09 -12.05 32.70
CA ALA A 164 -2.50 -12.21 32.41
C ALA A 164 -2.75 -13.70 32.16
N SER A 165 -3.72 -14.25 32.87
CA SER A 165 -4.10 -15.66 32.89
C SER A 165 -4.08 -16.33 31.52
N ASN A 166 -3.40 -17.49 31.44
CA ASN A 166 -3.37 -18.41 30.30
C ASN A 166 -4.79 -18.85 29.89
N SER A 167 -5.47 -18.07 29.05
CA SER A 167 -6.59 -18.56 28.25
C SER A 167 -6.20 -18.50 26.77
N GLU A 168 -6.49 -19.58 26.02
CA GLU A 168 -6.26 -19.64 24.57
C GLU A 168 -6.93 -18.48 23.80
N GLU A 169 -7.99 -17.86 24.37
CA GLU A 169 -8.63 -16.66 23.85
C GLU A 169 -7.77 -15.39 23.92
N ALA A 170 -6.81 -15.29 24.86
CA ALA A 170 -5.92 -14.13 24.97
C ALA A 170 -4.73 -14.21 23.99
N LEU A 171 -4.26 -15.42 23.68
CA LEU A 171 -3.18 -15.66 22.70
C LEU A 171 -3.64 -15.44 21.25
N ILE A 172 -4.94 -15.58 20.99
CA ILE A 172 -5.57 -15.27 19.69
C ILE A 172 -5.65 -13.74 19.45
N ASN A 173 -5.47 -12.92 20.50
CA ASN A 173 -5.65 -11.46 20.48
C ASN A 173 -4.39 -10.64 20.80
N ALA A 174 -3.20 -11.06 20.35
CA ALA A 174 -2.10 -10.12 20.16
C ALA A 174 -2.47 -9.18 18.99
N GLU A 175 -3.37 -8.22 19.23
CA GLU A 175 -4.04 -7.48 18.16
C GLU A 175 -3.04 -6.60 17.40
N ALA A 176 -2.87 -6.87 16.10
CA ALA A 176 -2.14 -5.98 15.21
C ALA A 176 -2.66 -4.54 15.34
N SER A 177 -1.75 -3.58 15.39
CA SER A 177 -2.08 -2.16 15.47
C SER A 177 -1.83 -1.50 14.13
N SER A 178 -2.66 -0.54 13.76
CA SER A 178 -2.47 0.21 12.53
C SER A 178 -1.79 1.54 12.82
N TYR A 179 -0.88 1.95 11.94
CA TYR A 179 -0.09 3.18 12.06
C TYR A 179 -0.08 3.96 10.75
N ARG A 180 0.03 5.28 10.88
CA ARG A 180 0.29 6.22 9.79
C ARG A 180 1.54 7.02 10.12
N LEU A 181 2.57 6.85 9.30
CA LEU A 181 3.82 7.60 9.34
C LEU A 181 3.86 8.58 8.18
N GLN A 182 4.15 9.85 8.47
CA GLN A 182 4.09 10.91 7.47
C GLN A 182 5.36 11.76 7.46
N PHE A 183 5.88 12.04 6.27
CA PHE A 183 6.96 13.01 6.09
C PHE A 183 6.43 14.42 6.30
N GLN A 184 6.98 15.09 7.31
CA GLN A 184 6.55 16.44 7.70
C GLN A 184 7.36 17.50 6.95
N ARG A 185 8.69 17.35 7.03
CA ARG A 185 9.66 18.31 6.51
C ARG A 185 11.05 17.68 6.42
N PHE A 186 11.92 18.28 5.62
CA PHE A 186 13.35 18.03 5.70
C PHE A 186 14.14 19.33 5.77
N LYS A 187 15.33 19.28 6.38
CA LYS A 187 16.28 20.39 6.47
C LYS A 187 17.55 20.05 5.70
N CYS A 188 18.07 20.99 4.92
CA CYS A 188 19.42 20.90 4.36
C CYS A 188 20.40 21.54 5.34
N HIS A 189 21.22 20.72 6.01
CA HIS A 189 22.30 21.20 6.88
C HIS A 189 23.56 21.57 6.11
N ARG A 190 23.80 20.90 4.98
CA ARG A 190 24.90 21.17 4.05
C ARG A 190 24.43 20.79 2.65
N LYS A 191 24.60 21.67 1.68
CA LYS A 191 24.35 21.33 0.27
C LYS A 191 25.55 20.56 -0.29
N GLN A 192 25.39 19.88 -1.42
CA GLN A 192 26.52 19.30 -2.15
C GLN A 192 27.57 20.39 -2.46
N ASP A 193 28.85 20.01 -2.37
CA ASP A 193 29.99 20.87 -2.71
C ASP A 193 30.09 21.02 -4.24
N ASP A 194 29.17 21.78 -4.83
CA ASP A 194 29.12 21.94 -6.28
C ASP A 194 29.80 23.23 -6.75
N SER A 195 30.47 23.16 -7.90
CA SER A 195 31.22 24.28 -8.49
C SER A 195 30.31 25.48 -8.76
N MET A 196 30.88 26.70 -8.70
CA MET A 196 30.22 28.02 -8.79
C MET A 196 29.25 28.24 -9.99
N PHE A 197 29.09 27.28 -10.91
CA PHE A 197 28.38 27.40 -12.18
C PHE A 197 27.26 26.37 -12.42
N ARG A 198 26.89 25.50 -11.46
CA ARG A 198 25.74 24.58 -11.62
C ARG A 198 24.50 25.11 -10.90
N PRO A 199 23.30 25.19 -11.54
CA PRO A 199 22.22 26.03 -11.02
C PRO A 199 21.06 25.28 -10.33
N ARG A 200 21.13 23.98 -10.06
CA ARG A 200 19.96 23.24 -9.52
C ARG A 200 20.32 22.28 -8.38
N ASN A 201 19.93 22.67 -7.18
CA ASN A 201 19.87 21.82 -6.00
C ASN A 201 18.42 21.36 -5.82
N GLU A 202 18.03 20.35 -6.58
CA GLU A 202 16.69 19.76 -6.57
C GLU A 202 16.72 18.45 -5.79
N ILE A 203 16.13 18.45 -4.59
CA ILE A 203 16.11 17.25 -3.73
C ILE A 203 14.85 16.45 -4.01
N TYR A 204 14.96 15.13 -4.09
CA TYR A 204 13.81 14.24 -4.03
C TYR A 204 14.08 13.02 -3.17
N TRP A 205 13.00 12.41 -2.71
CA TRP A 205 13.04 11.25 -1.84
C TRP A 205 12.38 10.06 -2.53
N ALA A 206 12.99 8.90 -2.40
CA ALA A 206 12.49 7.64 -2.92
C ALA A 206 12.36 6.63 -1.77
N VAL A 207 11.21 5.97 -1.67
CA VAL A 207 10.88 5.16 -0.49
C VAL A 207 10.26 3.81 -0.81
N ALA A 208 10.45 2.88 0.10
CA ALA A 208 9.82 1.57 0.16
C ALA A 208 9.62 1.18 1.62
N ALA A 209 8.47 0.63 1.97
CA ALA A 209 8.20 0.12 3.31
C ALA A 209 7.28 -1.11 3.24
N GLY A 210 7.42 -2.00 4.21
CA GLY A 210 6.69 -3.26 4.31
C GLY A 210 6.54 -3.71 5.76
N ALA A 211 5.40 -4.32 6.10
CA ALA A 211 5.14 -4.85 7.43
C ALA A 211 4.74 -6.33 7.36
N ASP A 212 4.88 -7.03 8.48
CA ASP A 212 4.46 -8.42 8.66
C ASP A 212 2.94 -8.66 8.49
N GLY A 213 2.14 -7.59 8.48
CA GLY A 213 0.73 -7.63 8.04
C GLY A 213 0.53 -7.78 6.53
N HIS A 214 1.61 -7.91 5.74
CA HIS A 214 1.65 -7.93 4.27
C HIS A 214 1.24 -6.62 3.56
N ASP A 215 1.03 -5.54 4.32
CA ASP A 215 0.88 -4.21 3.76
C ASP A 215 2.22 -3.71 3.17
N LYS A 216 2.16 -2.84 2.17
CA LYS A 216 3.36 -2.25 1.53
C LYS A 216 3.10 -0.84 1.00
N ASN A 217 4.13 0.00 1.02
CA ASN A 217 4.11 1.29 0.35
C ASN A 217 5.43 1.56 -0.38
N SER A 218 5.38 2.26 -1.52
CA SER A 218 6.59 2.68 -2.26
C SER A 218 6.27 3.82 -3.22
N PHE A 219 7.05 4.90 -3.22
CA PHE A 219 6.87 6.04 -4.12
C PHE A 219 8.14 6.90 -4.23
N LYS A 220 8.14 7.85 -5.18
CA LYS A 220 9.09 8.98 -5.27
C LYS A 220 8.31 10.27 -4.99
N THR A 221 8.91 11.22 -4.29
CA THR A 221 8.35 12.57 -4.15
C THR A 221 8.47 13.36 -5.46
N GLY A 222 7.74 14.47 -5.57
CA GLY A 222 8.16 15.53 -6.49
C GLY A 222 9.53 16.09 -6.09
N GLU A 223 10.16 16.81 -7.00
CA GLU A 223 11.42 17.52 -6.74
C GLU A 223 11.16 18.79 -5.92
N TYR A 224 12.01 19.01 -4.94
CA TYR A 224 12.06 20.21 -4.12
C TYR A 224 13.25 21.05 -4.61
N GLY A 225 12.98 22.07 -5.42
CA GLY A 225 14.03 22.90 -6.03
C GLY A 225 14.57 24.02 -5.13
N SER A 226 15.72 24.57 -5.52
CA SER A 226 16.39 25.71 -4.87
C SER A 226 16.79 25.48 -3.41
N ILE A 227 17.14 24.24 -3.05
CA ILE A 227 17.50 23.88 -1.68
C ILE A 227 18.95 24.28 -1.39
N ASN A 228 19.13 25.20 -0.44
CA ASN A 228 20.43 25.65 0.06
C ASN A 228 20.64 25.24 1.52
N THR A 229 21.89 25.32 1.96
CA THR A 229 22.27 25.15 3.37
C THR A 229 21.43 26.06 4.27
N GLY A 230 20.82 25.48 5.29
CA GLY A 230 19.91 26.13 6.22
C GLY A 230 18.43 26.04 5.85
N ASN A 231 18.07 25.69 4.60
CA ASN A 231 16.66 25.60 4.21
C ASN A 231 15.94 24.47 4.94
N VAL A 232 14.70 24.75 5.35
CA VAL A 232 13.73 23.76 5.82
C VAL A 232 12.57 23.75 4.83
N GLN A 233 12.29 22.58 4.27
CA GLN A 233 11.27 22.38 3.26
C GLN A 233 10.14 21.53 3.82
N SER A 234 8.90 22.04 3.73
CA SER A 234 7.71 21.26 4.11
C SER A 234 7.40 20.21 3.04
N MET A 235 6.96 19.04 3.51
CA MET A 235 6.52 17.93 2.67
C MET A 235 5.00 17.68 2.76
N GLY A 236 4.26 18.57 3.44
CA GLY A 236 2.79 18.54 3.46
C GLY A 236 2.16 17.34 4.17
N GLY A 237 2.91 16.61 5.02
CA GLY A 237 2.41 15.41 5.68
C GLY A 237 2.23 14.24 4.72
N LEU A 238 3.18 14.03 3.82
CA LEU A 238 3.13 12.97 2.81
C LEU A 238 3.17 11.58 3.47
N ASP A 239 2.22 10.72 3.15
CA ASP A 239 2.09 9.38 3.73
C ASP A 239 3.25 8.46 3.32
N TYR A 240 4.19 8.26 4.25
CA TYR A 240 5.32 7.35 4.10
C TYR A 240 4.90 5.89 4.32
N TRP A 241 4.13 5.63 5.37
CA TRP A 241 3.58 4.32 5.67
C TRP A 241 2.20 4.45 6.30
N THR A 242 1.31 3.53 5.91
CA THR A 242 -0.10 3.59 6.22
C THR A 242 -0.62 2.15 6.14
N GLY A 243 -0.76 1.48 7.30
CA GLY A 243 -0.90 0.02 7.30
C GLY A 243 -1.05 -0.61 8.69
N SER A 244 -1.43 -1.88 8.71
CA SER A 244 -1.40 -2.74 9.90
C SER A 244 0.00 -3.29 10.14
N VAL A 245 0.44 -3.24 11.40
CA VAL A 245 1.69 -3.82 11.88
C VAL A 245 1.32 -4.81 12.99
N GLN A 246 1.67 -6.08 12.81
CA GLN A 246 1.42 -7.10 13.82
C GLN A 246 2.51 -6.99 14.90
N GLU A 247 3.76 -7.08 14.49
CA GLU A 247 4.97 -7.03 15.31
C GLU A 247 6.02 -6.09 14.71
N HIS A 248 6.19 -6.07 13.38
CA HIS A 248 7.32 -5.39 12.73
C HIS A 248 6.98 -4.61 11.45
N LEU A 249 7.63 -3.45 11.30
CA LEU A 249 7.62 -2.60 10.11
C LEU A 249 9.06 -2.32 9.68
N VAL A 250 9.35 -2.46 8.39
CA VAL A 250 10.67 -2.19 7.81
C VAL A 250 10.53 -1.17 6.69
N GLY A 251 11.50 -0.28 6.61
CA GLY A 251 11.51 0.91 5.78
C GLY A 251 12.85 1.15 5.11
N HIS A 252 12.80 1.63 3.88
CA HIS A 252 13.93 2.03 3.05
C HIS A 252 13.65 3.43 2.50
N ILE A 253 14.56 4.35 2.74
CA ILE A 253 14.44 5.75 2.35
C ILE A 253 15.75 6.16 1.68
N VAL A 254 15.66 6.80 0.51
CA VAL A 254 16.80 7.30 -0.24
C VAL A 254 16.59 8.77 -0.56
N CYS A 255 17.63 9.57 -0.29
CA CYS A 255 17.73 10.97 -0.68
C CYS A 255 18.59 11.09 -1.93
N TRP A 256 18.11 11.87 -2.89
CA TRP A 256 18.77 12.12 -4.16
C TRP A 256 18.80 13.61 -4.49
N GLU A 257 19.81 14.01 -5.24
CA GLU A 257 19.90 15.31 -5.91
C GLU A 257 19.68 15.11 -7.41
N ALA A 258 18.63 15.73 -7.96
CA ALA A 258 18.26 15.62 -9.35
C ALA A 258 19.17 16.50 -10.23
N ASP A 259 19.70 15.94 -11.31
CA ASP A 259 20.46 16.67 -12.32
C ASP A 259 19.74 16.72 -13.69
N GLY A 260 18.45 17.04 -13.68
CA GLY A 260 17.72 17.45 -14.89
C GLY A 260 17.54 16.37 -15.97
N SER A 261 17.37 15.10 -15.58
CA SER A 261 17.10 14.01 -16.52
C SER A 261 15.62 13.92 -16.93
N ASP A 262 15.38 13.75 -18.24
CA ASP A 262 14.05 13.64 -18.82
C ASP A 262 13.37 12.31 -18.43
N ASP A 263 12.12 12.42 -17.99
CA ASP A 263 11.24 11.33 -17.56
C ASP A 263 11.01 10.29 -18.69
N SER A 264 11.76 9.18 -18.74
CA SER A 264 11.24 7.83 -19.04
C SER A 264 12.31 6.74 -19.26
N SER A 265 11.99 5.52 -18.81
CA SER A 265 12.72 4.23 -18.86
C SER A 265 13.56 3.85 -17.63
N PRO A 266 14.51 4.63 -17.09
CA PRO A 266 15.22 4.27 -15.84
C PRO A 266 14.36 4.41 -14.57
N TYR A 267 13.46 5.40 -14.56
CA TYR A 267 12.61 5.74 -13.42
C TYR A 267 11.66 4.61 -12.98
N ASN A 268 10.93 4.01 -13.93
CA ASN A 268 10.03 2.89 -13.64
C ASN A 268 10.78 1.67 -13.08
N LYS A 269 12.05 1.52 -13.45
CA LYS A 269 12.93 0.43 -12.96
C LYS A 269 13.37 0.68 -11.52
N MET A 270 13.66 1.93 -11.16
CA MET A 270 13.92 2.31 -9.76
C MET A 270 12.70 2.06 -8.88
N VAL A 271 11.51 2.52 -9.30
CA VAL A 271 10.25 2.29 -8.56
C VAL A 271 9.94 0.79 -8.45
N GLN A 272 10.24 0.01 -9.47
CA GLN A 272 10.10 -1.45 -9.42
C GLN A 272 11.12 -2.10 -8.47
N GLY A 273 12.37 -1.63 -8.46
CA GLY A 273 13.38 -2.06 -7.49
C GLY A 273 12.96 -1.77 -6.05
N LEU A 274 12.45 -0.57 -5.78
CA LEU A 274 11.89 -0.18 -4.48
C LEU A 274 10.70 -1.07 -4.09
N ARG A 275 9.81 -1.42 -5.02
CA ARG A 275 8.72 -2.38 -4.77
C ARG A 275 9.23 -3.77 -4.41
N ASP A 276 10.31 -4.23 -5.04
CA ASP A 276 10.91 -5.51 -4.72
C ASP A 276 11.60 -5.47 -3.35
N ILE A 277 12.22 -4.34 -2.96
CA ILE A 277 12.72 -4.10 -1.59
C ILE A 277 11.56 -4.14 -0.58
N ALA A 278 10.44 -3.47 -0.86
CA ALA A 278 9.28 -3.47 0.03
C ALA A 278 8.71 -4.89 0.22
N ARG A 279 8.65 -5.69 -0.85
CA ARG A 279 8.25 -7.10 -0.75
C ARG A 279 9.23 -7.89 0.11
N PHE A 280 10.53 -7.71 -0.12
CA PHE A 280 11.55 -8.37 0.67
C PHE A 280 11.46 -8.00 2.16
N ALA A 281 11.23 -6.73 2.46
CA ALA A 281 11.06 -6.22 3.80
C ALA A 281 9.87 -6.90 4.53
N ILE A 282 8.78 -7.20 3.81
CA ILE A 282 7.67 -8.01 4.33
C ILE A 282 8.15 -9.42 4.65
N ASP A 283 8.80 -10.08 3.69
CA ASP A 283 9.23 -11.47 3.84
C ASP A 283 10.19 -11.62 5.03
N ALA A 284 11.12 -10.68 5.20
CA ALA A 284 12.03 -10.63 6.33
C ALA A 284 11.31 -10.42 7.68
N ALA A 285 10.30 -9.54 7.71
CA ALA A 285 9.50 -9.30 8.90
C ALA A 285 8.67 -10.53 9.29
N VAL A 286 8.03 -11.20 8.31
CA VAL A 286 7.25 -12.43 8.52
C VAL A 286 8.14 -13.55 9.05
N GLN A 287 9.29 -13.79 8.42
CA GLN A 287 10.23 -14.84 8.85
C GLN A 287 10.77 -14.58 10.26
N ALA A 288 11.06 -13.34 10.62
CA ALA A 288 11.49 -13.00 11.98
C ALA A 288 10.38 -13.29 13.01
N THR A 289 9.12 -13.03 12.66
CA THR A 289 7.96 -13.37 13.50
C THR A 289 7.76 -14.88 13.64
N GLU A 290 7.91 -15.65 12.55
CA GLU A 290 7.69 -17.10 12.52
C GLU A 290 8.81 -17.91 13.19
N ALA A 291 10.06 -17.43 13.16
CA ALA A 291 11.22 -18.18 13.66
C ALA A 291 11.20 -18.43 15.19
N GLY A 292 10.48 -17.60 15.95
CA GLY A 292 10.35 -17.73 17.41
C GLY A 292 11.66 -17.58 18.20
N ASP A 293 11.56 -17.62 19.53
CA ASP A 293 12.70 -17.35 20.43
C ASP A 293 13.53 -18.61 20.79
N SER A 294 13.13 -19.82 20.33
CA SER A 294 13.85 -21.06 20.67
C SER A 294 13.58 -22.22 19.68
N GLY A 295 14.65 -22.91 19.23
CA GLY A 295 14.57 -24.08 18.35
C GLY A 295 15.72 -24.23 17.33
N ALA A 296 15.77 -25.37 16.64
CA ALA A 296 16.70 -25.62 15.52
C ALA A 296 16.28 -24.78 14.31
N GLY A 297 16.83 -23.56 14.21
CA GLY A 297 16.41 -22.51 13.26
C GLY A 297 16.17 -21.13 13.90
N ALA A 298 16.36 -21.00 15.22
CA ALA A 298 16.20 -19.75 15.96
C ALA A 298 17.38 -18.78 15.76
N TRP A 299 17.08 -17.48 15.81
CA TRP A 299 18.02 -16.38 15.63
C TRP A 299 18.80 -16.05 16.92
N GLY A 300 19.76 -16.91 17.29
CA GLY A 300 20.64 -16.67 18.45
C GLY A 300 19.92 -16.64 19.81
N SER A 301 20.68 -16.64 20.91
CA SER A 301 20.20 -16.90 22.28
C SER A 301 19.63 -15.68 23.04
N GLY A 302 19.23 -14.62 22.34
CA GLY A 302 18.62 -13.43 22.95
C GLY A 302 17.10 -13.45 22.84
N GLY A 303 16.40 -14.17 23.72
CA GLY A 303 14.92 -14.18 23.72
C GLY A 303 14.30 -12.78 23.87
N GLY A 304 13.14 -12.54 23.26
CA GLY A 304 12.38 -11.27 23.30
C GLY A 304 12.58 -10.35 22.08
N ASP A 305 12.04 -9.11 22.16
CA ASP A 305 12.05 -8.10 21.07
C ASP A 305 13.46 -7.80 20.50
N THR A 306 14.51 -7.97 21.31
CA THR A 306 15.91 -7.79 20.89
C THR A 306 16.37 -8.91 19.94
N GLY A 307 15.94 -10.16 20.14
CA GLY A 307 16.26 -11.29 19.25
C GLY A 307 15.56 -11.17 17.89
N LYS A 308 14.29 -10.76 17.89
CA LYS A 308 13.55 -10.46 16.66
C LYS A 308 14.13 -9.26 15.90
N GLY A 309 14.55 -8.22 16.63
CA GLY A 309 15.23 -7.07 16.03
C GLY A 309 16.56 -7.44 15.38
N ALA A 310 17.32 -8.31 16.03
CA ALA A 310 18.56 -8.85 15.48
C ALA A 310 18.33 -9.68 14.20
N ALA A 311 17.25 -10.47 14.14
CA ALA A 311 16.86 -11.22 12.95
C ALA A 311 16.51 -10.33 11.75
N ILE A 312 15.65 -9.33 11.98
CA ILE A 312 15.25 -8.36 10.95
C ILE A 312 16.45 -7.59 10.45
N LEU A 313 17.32 -7.11 11.35
CA LEU A 313 18.55 -6.42 10.99
C LEU A 313 19.44 -7.26 10.06
N ALA A 314 19.65 -8.55 10.40
CA ALA A 314 20.48 -9.44 9.60
C ALA A 314 19.91 -9.70 8.19
N LEU A 315 18.60 -9.97 8.10
CA LEU A 315 17.92 -10.19 6.81
C LEU A 315 17.92 -8.94 5.93
N VAL A 316 17.59 -7.79 6.53
CA VAL A 316 17.59 -6.50 5.84
C VAL A 316 18.99 -6.16 5.36
N ALA A 317 20.04 -6.37 6.17
CA ALA A 317 21.44 -6.08 5.80
C ALA A 317 21.91 -6.85 4.58
N ILE A 318 21.60 -8.14 4.49
CA ILE A 318 22.00 -8.96 3.34
C ILE A 318 21.32 -8.47 2.07
N CYS A 319 20.02 -8.18 2.13
CA CYS A 319 19.30 -7.74 0.95
C CYS A 319 19.59 -6.31 0.56
N THR A 320 19.91 -5.44 1.50
CA THR A 320 20.29 -4.06 1.20
C THR A 320 21.66 -3.97 0.59
N ALA A 321 22.58 -4.88 0.93
CA ALA A 321 23.85 -5.07 0.23
C ALA A 321 23.63 -5.52 -1.21
N LEU A 322 22.79 -6.54 -1.44
CA LEU A 322 22.46 -7.00 -2.80
C LEU A 322 21.81 -5.91 -3.65
N VAL A 323 20.91 -5.12 -3.06
CA VAL A 323 20.25 -4.00 -3.73
C VAL A 323 21.19 -2.80 -3.92
N ALA A 324 22.16 -2.57 -3.01
CA ALA A 324 23.20 -1.55 -3.18
C ALA A 324 23.96 -1.77 -4.49
N GLU A 325 24.35 -3.01 -4.73
CA GLU A 325 25.09 -3.43 -5.91
C GLU A 325 24.25 -3.26 -7.18
N LEU A 326 22.95 -3.59 -7.11
CA LEU A 326 22.01 -3.33 -8.20
C LEU A 326 21.83 -1.82 -8.46
N LEU A 327 21.62 -1.00 -7.44
CA LEU A 327 21.45 0.44 -7.57
C LEU A 327 22.71 1.14 -8.09
N ALA A 328 23.89 0.73 -7.61
CA ALA A 328 25.18 1.24 -8.10
C ALA A 328 25.39 0.98 -9.60
N PHE A 329 24.76 -0.06 -10.14
CA PHE A 329 24.77 -0.41 -11.55
C PHE A 329 23.83 0.48 -12.40
N PHE A 330 22.75 0.99 -11.81
CA PHE A 330 21.73 1.83 -12.49
C PHE A 330 21.92 3.34 -12.32
N ARG A 331 22.91 3.80 -11.54
CA ARG A 331 23.29 5.22 -11.39
C ARG A 331 23.82 5.74 -12.70
N ASN A 332 22.95 6.29 -13.56
CA ASN A 332 23.42 6.89 -14.79
C ASN A 332 23.42 8.42 -14.78
N ASP A 333 22.55 9.11 -14.02
CA ASP A 333 22.43 10.56 -14.17
C ASP A 333 22.36 11.30 -12.80
N ASP A 334 21.47 10.97 -11.87
CA ASP A 334 21.35 11.72 -10.59
C ASP A 334 22.42 11.42 -9.51
N ASP A 335 22.79 12.45 -8.74
CA ASP A 335 23.80 12.37 -7.67
C ASP A 335 23.16 11.80 -6.38
N PHE A 336 23.57 10.57 -6.03
CA PHE A 336 23.12 9.88 -4.82
C PHE A 336 23.65 10.60 -3.57
N VAL A 337 22.74 11.07 -2.72
CA VAL A 337 23.12 11.70 -1.46
C VAL A 337 23.35 10.64 -0.40
N PHE A 338 22.28 9.96 0.05
CA PHE A 338 22.38 8.95 1.10
C PHE A 338 21.16 8.03 1.11
N ARG A 339 21.33 6.82 1.65
CA ARG A 339 20.27 5.83 1.85
C ARG A 339 20.21 5.40 3.30
N ARG A 340 19.01 5.07 3.76
CA ARG A 340 18.80 4.49 5.08
C ARG A 340 17.82 3.36 5.06
N GLU A 341 18.09 2.43 5.95
CA GLU A 341 17.20 1.36 6.31
C GLU A 341 16.78 1.54 7.76
N ILE A 342 15.47 1.54 7.99
CA ILE A 342 14.89 1.83 9.29
C ILE A 342 13.83 0.78 9.57
N ALA A 343 13.96 0.09 10.69
CA ALA A 343 13.02 -0.92 11.12
C ALA A 343 12.44 -0.57 12.50
N PHE A 344 11.22 -1.02 12.77
CA PHE A 344 10.47 -0.68 13.96
C PHE A 344 9.78 -1.92 14.51
N THR A 345 9.82 -2.11 15.83
CA THR A 345 8.82 -2.95 16.51
C THR A 345 7.50 -2.20 16.65
N LYS A 346 6.41 -2.95 16.79
CA LYS A 346 5.11 -2.41 17.21
C LYS A 346 5.23 -1.65 18.54
N SER A 347 6.00 -2.17 19.51
CA SER A 347 6.26 -1.49 20.80
C SER A 347 7.01 -0.16 20.60
N GLY A 348 7.97 -0.10 19.67
CA GLY A 348 8.65 1.13 19.26
C GLY A 348 7.72 2.13 18.57
N LEU A 349 6.84 1.66 17.68
CA LEU A 349 5.82 2.50 17.06
C LEU A 349 4.83 3.04 18.10
N ASP A 350 4.36 2.20 19.03
CA ASP A 350 3.50 2.63 20.13
C ASP A 350 4.19 3.68 21.00
N ALA A 351 5.45 3.47 21.39
CA ALA A 351 6.23 4.44 22.15
C ALA A 351 6.42 5.77 21.39
N TRP A 352 6.65 5.71 20.07
CA TRP A 352 6.76 6.90 19.22
C TRP A 352 5.45 7.71 19.22
N THR A 353 4.29 7.04 19.14
CA THR A 353 2.99 7.73 19.17
C THR A 353 2.69 8.47 20.48
N GLN A 354 3.43 8.15 21.55
CA GLN A 354 3.32 8.81 22.87
C GLN A 354 4.29 9.98 23.06
N LYS A 355 5.22 10.22 22.12
CA LYS A 355 6.13 11.38 22.20
C LYS A 355 5.35 12.70 22.06
N PRO A 356 5.78 13.80 22.71
CA PRO A 356 5.01 15.05 22.76
C PRO A 356 4.58 15.64 21.41
N ASN A 357 5.45 15.59 20.40
CA ASN A 357 5.18 16.03 19.02
C ASN A 357 4.91 14.85 18.08
N LYS A 358 5.00 13.60 18.56
CA LYS A 358 4.92 12.37 17.77
C LYS A 358 5.88 12.34 16.58
N GLU A 359 6.95 13.11 16.62
CA GLU A 359 7.93 13.24 15.55
C GLU A 359 9.28 12.69 16.01
N LEU A 360 9.99 12.08 15.06
CA LEU A 360 11.42 11.78 15.18
C LEU A 360 12.10 12.23 13.89
N SER A 361 13.38 12.60 13.97
CA SER A 361 14.18 12.95 12.81
C SER A 361 15.34 12.00 12.55
N PHE A 362 15.66 11.88 11.26
CA PHE A 362 16.63 10.93 10.72
C PHE A 362 17.62 11.69 9.85
N MET A 363 18.92 11.59 10.15
CA MET A 363 19.99 12.24 9.40
C MET A 363 20.39 11.42 8.17
N PHE A 364 20.60 12.10 7.05
CA PHE A 364 21.07 11.60 5.75
C PHE A 364 22.33 12.40 5.38
N ASP A 365 23.50 11.90 5.78
CA ASP A 365 24.77 12.59 5.57
C ASP A 365 25.60 11.89 4.49
N GLY A 366 25.53 12.41 3.26
CA GLY A 366 26.27 11.92 2.10
C GLY A 366 27.70 12.46 2.00
N GLY A 367 28.23 13.11 3.05
CA GLY A 367 29.53 13.76 2.97
C GLY A 367 29.52 14.91 1.96
N SER A 368 30.37 14.85 0.93
CA SER A 368 30.43 15.90 -0.10
C SER A 368 29.14 16.02 -0.92
N GLU A 369 28.30 14.99 -0.93
CA GLU A 369 27.03 14.94 -1.68
C GLU A 369 25.86 15.64 -0.94
N GLY A 370 26.11 16.20 0.25
CA GLY A 370 25.12 16.94 1.03
C GLY A 370 24.71 16.26 2.34
N LYS A 371 24.06 17.03 3.21
CA LYS A 371 23.57 16.60 4.53
C LYS A 371 22.16 17.09 4.75
N HIS A 372 21.24 16.14 4.91
CA HIS A 372 19.82 16.41 5.08
C HIS A 372 19.28 15.71 6.34
N GLU A 373 18.28 16.30 6.96
CA GLU A 373 17.57 15.70 8.10
C GLU A 373 16.08 15.63 7.76
N LEU A 374 15.47 14.47 7.95
CA LEU A 374 14.07 14.20 7.60
C LEU A 374 13.25 13.96 8.86
N TRP A 375 12.16 14.72 9.05
CA TRP A 375 11.21 14.53 10.14
C TRP A 375 10.03 13.69 9.70
N ILE A 376 9.75 12.65 10.46
CA ILE A 376 8.63 11.74 10.28
C ILE A 376 7.73 11.87 11.51
N SER A 377 6.42 11.97 11.31
CA SER A 377 5.46 11.81 12.41
C SER A 377 4.90 10.39 12.43
N CYS A 378 4.52 9.89 13.60
CA CYS A 378 3.88 8.59 13.76
C CYS A 378 2.55 8.73 14.52
N ASN A 379 1.46 8.26 13.92
CA ASN A 379 0.13 8.28 14.53
C ASN A 379 -0.45 6.86 14.55
N LYS A 380 -0.98 6.45 15.70
CA LYS A 380 -1.82 5.25 15.80
C LYS A 380 -3.17 5.53 15.16
N ILE A 381 -3.66 4.57 14.39
CA ILE A 381 -4.89 4.70 13.61
C ILE A 381 -5.80 3.50 13.86
N PRO A 382 -7.14 3.63 13.71
CA PRO A 382 -8.06 2.52 13.93
C PRO A 382 -7.73 1.32 13.03
N ARG A 383 -7.83 0.09 13.57
CA ARG A 383 -7.59 -1.13 12.80
C ARG A 383 -8.67 -1.30 11.72
N PRO A 384 -8.32 -1.71 10.49
CA PRO A 384 -9.27 -2.10 9.42
C PRO A 384 -10.04 -3.38 9.74
N ASP A 385 -10.87 -3.37 10.77
CA ASP A 385 -11.66 -4.54 11.10
C ASP A 385 -12.89 -4.69 10.18
N GLY A 386 -13.13 -3.74 9.27
CA GLY A 386 -14.32 -3.66 8.44
C GLY A 386 -15.59 -3.41 9.23
N SER A 387 -15.51 -3.08 10.52
CA SER A 387 -16.68 -2.81 11.36
C SER A 387 -17.51 -1.70 10.74
N LEU A 388 -18.82 -1.92 10.72
CA LEU A 388 -19.72 -0.98 10.08
C LEU A 388 -19.71 0.36 10.85
N ARG A 389 -19.61 1.45 10.09
CA ARG A 389 -19.69 2.83 10.55
C ARG A 389 -20.77 3.53 9.75
N ALA A 390 -21.47 4.45 10.38
CA ALA A 390 -22.57 5.17 9.78
C ALA A 390 -22.44 6.67 10.02
N ILE A 391 -22.66 7.44 8.96
CA ILE A 391 -22.84 8.88 9.02
C ILE A 391 -24.19 9.23 8.40
N ARG A 392 -24.78 10.31 8.87
CA ARG A 392 -26.12 10.75 8.49
C ARG A 392 -26.14 12.23 8.19
N LYS A 393 -26.95 12.64 7.21
CA LYS A 393 -27.18 14.06 6.88
C LYS A 393 -28.67 14.37 6.89
N ILE A 394 -29.04 15.38 7.67
CA ILE A 394 -30.34 16.04 7.61
C ILE A 394 -30.22 17.20 6.63
N LYS A 395 -31.29 17.52 5.91
CA LYS A 395 -31.32 18.70 5.03
C LYS A 395 -30.93 19.94 5.84
N GLY A 396 -30.00 20.74 5.30
CA GLY A 396 -29.49 21.95 5.94
C GLY A 396 -28.53 21.72 7.11
N SER A 397 -28.23 20.47 7.49
CA SER A 397 -27.29 20.16 8.57
C SER A 397 -25.92 19.68 8.05
N ALA A 398 -24.93 19.75 8.93
CA ALA A 398 -23.68 19.02 8.76
C ALA A 398 -23.94 17.49 8.82
N TRP A 399 -22.98 16.71 8.30
CA TRP A 399 -22.95 15.27 8.50
C TRP A 399 -22.63 14.95 9.97
N THR A 400 -23.28 13.93 10.53
CA THR A 400 -23.02 13.48 11.89
C THR A 400 -22.79 11.98 11.95
N SER A 401 -21.89 11.53 12.82
CA SER A 401 -21.72 10.12 13.15
C SER A 401 -22.96 9.61 13.88
N VAL A 402 -23.43 8.42 13.52
CA VAL A 402 -24.57 7.75 14.15
C VAL A 402 -24.28 6.27 14.38
N ALA A 403 -25.10 5.60 15.19
CA ALA A 403 -24.98 4.18 15.41
C ALA A 403 -25.19 3.41 14.08
N ALA A 404 -24.20 2.60 13.72
CA ALA A 404 -24.27 1.63 12.64
C ALA A 404 -24.88 0.31 13.15
N PRO A 405 -25.37 -0.58 12.27
CA PRO A 405 -25.67 -1.95 12.69
C PRO A 405 -24.39 -2.65 13.16
N THR A 406 -24.52 -3.61 14.06
CA THR A 406 -23.40 -4.45 14.47
C THR A 406 -22.91 -5.31 13.29
N GLY A 407 -21.62 -5.60 13.25
CA GLY A 407 -21.01 -6.47 12.24
C GLY A 407 -19.93 -5.79 11.42
N ASN A 408 -19.29 -6.60 10.59
CA ASN A 408 -18.09 -6.25 9.84
C ASN A 408 -18.29 -6.61 8.37
N SER A 409 -17.91 -5.71 7.47
CA SER A 409 -17.97 -5.87 6.02
C SER A 409 -16.83 -5.09 5.36
N PRO A 410 -16.04 -5.73 4.47
CA PRO A 410 -14.98 -5.03 3.75
C PRO A 410 -15.50 -3.97 2.76
N HIS A 411 -16.80 -3.95 2.45
CA HIS A 411 -17.41 -3.06 1.46
C HIS A 411 -18.62 -2.29 2.02
N GLY A 412 -18.71 -2.14 3.34
CA GLY A 412 -19.86 -1.49 3.98
C GLY A 412 -21.18 -2.23 3.78
N MET A 413 -22.29 -1.49 3.76
CA MET A 413 -23.65 -2.04 3.69
C MET A 413 -24.50 -1.25 2.70
N THR A 414 -25.27 -1.94 1.87
CA THR A 414 -26.19 -1.31 0.90
C THR A 414 -27.52 -1.16 1.60
N MET A 415 -28.29 -0.14 1.22
CA MET A 415 -29.55 0.16 1.87
C MET A 415 -30.63 0.48 0.85
N ALA A 416 -31.88 0.24 1.22
CA ALA A 416 -33.05 0.73 0.52
C ALA A 416 -34.14 1.14 1.53
N ASP A 417 -34.95 2.13 1.15
CA ASP A 417 -36.23 2.38 1.82
C ASP A 417 -37.22 1.30 1.35
N HIS A 418 -37.70 0.49 2.29
CA HIS A 418 -38.71 -0.53 2.05
C HIS A 418 -39.81 -0.38 3.08
N HIS A 419 -40.99 0.05 2.63
CA HIS A 419 -42.17 0.29 3.47
C HIS A 419 -41.89 1.26 4.65
N GLY A 420 -41.04 2.27 4.45
CA GLY A 420 -40.73 3.28 5.47
C GLY A 420 -39.70 2.84 6.50
N GLU A 421 -39.09 1.65 6.34
CA GLU A 421 -37.93 1.19 7.10
C GLU A 421 -36.68 1.19 6.23
N LEU A 422 -35.51 1.44 6.84
CA LEU A 422 -34.24 1.41 6.14
C LEU A 422 -33.70 -0.01 6.24
N VAL A 423 -33.78 -0.78 5.15
CA VAL A 423 -33.30 -2.16 5.10
C VAL A 423 -31.89 -2.18 4.53
N GLY A 424 -30.98 -2.79 5.27
CA GLY A 424 -29.57 -2.94 4.92
C GLY A 424 -29.19 -4.38 4.58
N VAL A 425 -28.33 -4.57 3.57
CA VAL A 425 -27.70 -5.87 3.28
C VAL A 425 -26.18 -5.68 3.13
N PHE A 426 -25.41 -6.56 3.76
CA PHE A 426 -23.95 -6.57 3.69
C PHE A 426 -23.41 -8.00 3.63
N ARG A 427 -22.12 -8.14 3.36
CA ARG A 427 -21.44 -9.43 3.35
C ARG A 427 -20.40 -9.54 4.45
N LYS A 428 -20.18 -10.75 4.94
CA LYS A 428 -18.98 -11.12 5.71
C LYS A 428 -17.79 -11.40 4.79
N THR A 429 -16.62 -11.59 5.39
CA THR A 429 -15.39 -12.03 4.71
C THR A 429 -15.55 -13.39 4.04
N ASP A 430 -16.34 -14.30 4.62
CA ASP A 430 -16.71 -15.61 4.08
C ASP A 430 -17.74 -15.58 2.92
N ASN A 431 -18.04 -14.39 2.37
CA ASN A 431 -19.02 -14.14 1.31
C ASN A 431 -20.50 -14.38 1.68
N THR A 432 -20.81 -14.70 2.94
CA THR A 432 -22.19 -14.81 3.43
C THR A 432 -22.86 -13.44 3.44
N MET A 433 -24.11 -13.36 2.97
CA MET A 433 -24.92 -12.15 3.05
C MET A 433 -25.81 -12.14 4.28
N LEU A 434 -25.90 -10.98 4.91
CA LEU A 434 -26.77 -10.71 6.04
C LEU A 434 -27.66 -9.51 5.73
N TRP A 435 -28.86 -9.52 6.26
CA TRP A 435 -29.76 -8.38 6.26
C TRP A 435 -29.96 -7.85 7.69
N THR A 436 -30.23 -6.55 7.80
CA THR A 436 -30.60 -5.85 9.02
C THR A 436 -31.57 -4.73 8.65
N LYS A 437 -32.29 -4.17 9.61
CA LYS A 437 -33.15 -3.02 9.36
C LYS A 437 -33.04 -2.00 10.49
N TRP A 438 -33.11 -0.72 10.14
CA TRP A 438 -33.28 0.35 11.09
C TRP A 438 -34.76 0.74 11.16
N SER A 439 -35.33 0.71 12.37
CA SER A 439 -36.74 1.01 12.58
C SER A 439 -36.91 2.39 13.20
N LYS A 440 -37.78 3.21 12.59
CA LYS A 440 -38.11 4.57 13.09
C LYS A 440 -38.70 4.53 14.51
N SER A 441 -39.48 3.49 14.83
CA SER A 441 -40.17 3.37 16.12
C SER A 441 -39.23 3.14 17.30
N THR A 442 -38.12 2.43 17.08
CA THR A 442 -37.13 2.12 18.12
C THR A 442 -35.88 2.97 18.04
N GLY A 443 -35.62 3.61 16.89
CA GLY A 443 -34.39 4.34 16.61
C GLY A 443 -33.15 3.45 16.54
N ARG A 444 -33.31 2.13 16.37
CA ARG A 444 -32.23 1.13 16.45
C ARG A 444 -32.20 0.24 15.22
N TRP A 445 -31.00 -0.26 14.92
CA TRP A 445 -30.80 -1.38 14.00
C TRP A 445 -31.18 -2.70 14.67
N SER A 446 -31.82 -3.60 13.93
CA SER A 446 -32.00 -4.99 14.34
C SER A 446 -30.66 -5.73 14.31
N ALA A 447 -30.55 -6.81 15.09
CA ALA A 447 -29.44 -7.74 14.92
C ALA A 447 -29.39 -8.25 13.46
N PRO A 448 -28.20 -8.33 12.83
CA PRO A 448 -28.08 -8.88 11.49
C PRO A 448 -28.49 -10.36 11.45
N LEU A 449 -29.22 -10.74 10.40
CA LEU A 449 -29.67 -12.11 10.17
C LEU A 449 -29.16 -12.61 8.82
N THR A 450 -28.73 -13.87 8.77
CA THR A 450 -28.23 -14.49 7.53
C THR A 450 -29.35 -14.65 6.50
N ILE A 451 -29.05 -14.35 5.23
CA ILE A 451 -29.92 -14.70 4.10
C ILE A 451 -29.67 -16.18 3.75
N ASN A 452 -30.60 -17.05 4.17
CA ASN A 452 -30.46 -18.52 4.08
C ASN A 452 -31.06 -19.12 2.80
N ASN A 453 -30.72 -18.57 1.63
CA ASN A 453 -31.17 -19.10 0.31
C ASN A 453 -30.00 -19.55 -0.59
N GLY A 454 -28.82 -19.78 0.00
CA GLY A 454 -27.60 -20.18 -0.71
C GLY A 454 -26.84 -19.04 -1.39
N ALA A 455 -27.35 -17.80 -1.35
CA ALA A 455 -26.69 -16.68 -1.99
C ALA A 455 -25.35 -16.32 -1.31
N ARG A 456 -24.33 -16.10 -2.13
CA ARG A 456 -22.97 -15.73 -1.72
C ARG A 456 -22.42 -14.67 -2.66
N THR A 457 -21.75 -13.66 -2.12
CA THR A 457 -21.21 -12.56 -2.92
C THR A 457 -19.84 -12.13 -2.44
N THR A 458 -18.99 -11.77 -3.40
CA THR A 458 -17.61 -11.27 -3.17
C THR A 458 -17.56 -9.76 -3.01
N HIS A 459 -18.64 -9.06 -3.36
CA HIS A 459 -18.77 -7.60 -3.30
C HIS A 459 -20.05 -7.26 -2.54
N ARG A 460 -20.20 -6.02 -2.09
CA ARG A 460 -21.49 -5.62 -1.50
C ARG A 460 -22.62 -5.83 -2.54
N PRO A 461 -23.83 -6.27 -2.15
CA PRO A 461 -24.97 -6.30 -3.08
C PRO A 461 -25.53 -4.89 -3.35
N ALA A 462 -26.53 -4.77 -4.21
CA ALA A 462 -27.33 -3.56 -4.39
C ALA A 462 -28.82 -3.85 -4.16
N LEU A 463 -29.54 -2.85 -3.63
CA LEU A 463 -30.95 -2.97 -3.26
C LEU A 463 -31.80 -1.89 -3.92
N CYS A 464 -33.05 -2.23 -4.22
CA CYS A 464 -34.10 -1.25 -4.45
C CYS A 464 -35.48 -1.83 -4.11
N THR A 465 -36.41 -0.98 -3.69
CA THR A 465 -37.83 -1.35 -3.60
C THR A 465 -38.50 -1.11 -4.95
N PHE A 466 -39.25 -2.11 -5.44
CA PHE A 466 -39.99 -2.05 -6.69
C PHE A 466 -41.18 -3.02 -6.64
N ASN A 467 -42.38 -2.53 -6.95
CA ASN A 467 -43.65 -3.26 -6.86
C ASN A 467 -43.81 -3.99 -5.51
N ASP A 468 -43.71 -3.24 -4.41
CA ASP A 468 -43.86 -3.72 -3.02
C ASP A 468 -42.93 -4.87 -2.59
N ARG A 469 -41.85 -5.08 -3.36
CA ARG A 469 -40.81 -6.05 -3.04
C ARG A 469 -39.46 -5.36 -2.92
N LEU A 470 -38.65 -5.84 -1.98
CA LEU A 470 -37.25 -5.51 -1.91
C LEU A 470 -36.48 -6.42 -2.87
N TRP A 471 -35.82 -5.83 -3.86
CA TRP A 471 -34.97 -6.51 -4.82
C TRP A 471 -33.52 -6.40 -4.41
N CYS A 472 -32.78 -7.50 -4.52
CA CYS A 472 -31.34 -7.57 -4.30
C CYS A 472 -30.66 -8.13 -5.54
N ILE A 473 -29.77 -7.35 -6.13
CA ILE A 473 -28.90 -7.80 -7.22
C ILE A 473 -27.46 -7.86 -6.72
N TYR A 474 -26.72 -8.88 -7.12
CA TYR A 474 -25.38 -9.12 -6.62
C TYR A 474 -24.50 -9.87 -7.60
N ARG A 475 -23.19 -9.70 -7.43
CA ARG A 475 -22.17 -10.50 -8.10
C ARG A 475 -21.96 -11.80 -7.32
N ALA A 476 -22.21 -12.95 -7.94
CA ALA A 476 -21.88 -14.25 -7.36
C ALA A 476 -20.36 -14.49 -7.36
N THR A 477 -19.89 -15.50 -6.62
CA THR A 477 -18.48 -15.91 -6.60
C THR A 477 -17.93 -16.27 -7.99
N SER A 478 -18.80 -16.75 -8.89
CA SER A 478 -18.48 -17.04 -10.30
C SER A 478 -18.37 -15.79 -11.19
N GLY A 479 -18.64 -14.59 -10.68
CA GLY A 479 -18.72 -13.35 -11.46
C GLY A 479 -20.04 -13.12 -12.18
N ASN A 480 -20.94 -14.10 -12.19
CA ASN A 480 -22.30 -13.94 -12.72
C ASN A 480 -23.13 -12.95 -11.88
N ILE A 481 -24.08 -12.29 -12.53
CA ILE A 481 -25.02 -11.38 -11.87
C ILE A 481 -26.28 -12.17 -11.53
N TYR A 482 -26.61 -12.22 -10.24
CA TYR A 482 -27.82 -12.86 -9.73
C TYR A 482 -28.74 -11.82 -9.11
N VAL A 483 -30.03 -12.11 -9.17
CA VAL A 483 -31.10 -11.31 -8.55
C VAL A 483 -31.99 -12.20 -7.70
N MET A 484 -32.48 -11.64 -6.60
CA MET A 484 -33.47 -12.26 -5.71
C MET A 484 -34.36 -11.16 -5.12
N SER A 485 -35.51 -11.53 -4.58
CA SER A 485 -36.42 -10.59 -3.94
C SER A 485 -37.05 -11.14 -2.67
N THR A 486 -37.66 -10.26 -1.90
CA THR A 486 -38.45 -10.61 -0.71
C THR A 486 -39.53 -9.53 -0.49
N ASP A 487 -40.62 -9.90 0.16
CA ASP A 487 -41.70 -9.02 0.64
C ASP A 487 -41.72 -8.90 2.18
N ASN A 488 -40.98 -9.77 2.88
CA ASN A 488 -41.03 -9.89 4.35
C ASN A 488 -39.64 -9.96 5.01
N LEU A 489 -38.56 -9.86 4.23
CA LEU A 489 -37.15 -9.90 4.64
C LEU A 489 -36.63 -11.26 5.13
N THR A 490 -37.50 -12.18 5.54
CA THR A 490 -37.12 -13.50 6.06
C THR A 490 -37.17 -14.58 4.98
N SER A 491 -38.11 -14.48 4.06
CA SER A 491 -38.29 -15.39 2.92
C SER A 491 -37.78 -14.74 1.64
N TRP A 492 -36.55 -15.07 1.25
CA TRP A 492 -35.95 -14.62 -0.01
C TRP A 492 -36.21 -15.65 -1.11
N THR A 493 -36.52 -15.19 -2.32
CA THR A 493 -36.65 -16.07 -3.48
C THR A 493 -35.32 -16.77 -3.80
N SER A 494 -35.39 -17.90 -4.51
CA SER A 494 -34.19 -18.52 -5.07
C SER A 494 -33.48 -17.55 -6.02
N PRO A 495 -32.13 -17.46 -6.02
CA PRO A 495 -31.41 -16.58 -6.93
C PRO A 495 -31.60 -16.96 -8.41
N ILE A 496 -31.90 -15.96 -9.23
CA ILE A 496 -32.04 -16.08 -10.69
C ILE A 496 -30.86 -15.38 -11.36
N ASN A 497 -30.26 -15.99 -12.39
CA ASN A 497 -29.20 -15.34 -13.16
C ASN A 497 -29.83 -14.26 -14.05
N ALA A 498 -29.52 -13.00 -13.76
CA ALA A 498 -30.10 -11.83 -14.43
C ALA A 498 -29.44 -11.52 -15.79
N ALA A 499 -28.21 -11.98 -16.04
CA ALA A 499 -27.42 -11.45 -17.16
C ALA A 499 -27.24 -12.40 -18.35
N GLY A 500 -27.89 -13.57 -18.37
CA GLY A 500 -27.85 -14.50 -19.52
C GLY A 500 -26.44 -14.81 -20.05
N GLY A 501 -25.40 -14.70 -19.21
CA GLY A 501 -23.97 -14.84 -19.56
C GLY A 501 -23.07 -13.63 -19.31
N GLY A 502 -23.59 -12.46 -18.89
CA GLY A 502 -22.76 -11.31 -18.52
C GLY A 502 -22.01 -11.51 -17.19
N LEU A 503 -20.68 -11.41 -17.23
CA LEU A 503 -19.81 -11.41 -16.05
C LEU A 503 -19.48 -9.98 -15.62
N THR A 504 -19.50 -9.74 -14.31
CA THR A 504 -19.03 -8.50 -13.70
C THR A 504 -17.81 -8.77 -12.84
N SER A 505 -16.91 -7.79 -12.75
CA SER A 505 -15.80 -7.80 -11.79
C SER A 505 -16.20 -7.20 -10.43
N ASP A 506 -17.25 -6.39 -10.41
CA ASP A 506 -17.66 -5.56 -9.27
C ASP A 506 -19.15 -5.70 -8.94
N ARG A 507 -19.62 -4.96 -7.94
CA ARG A 507 -21.04 -4.90 -7.58
C ARG A 507 -21.87 -4.28 -8.73
N PRO A 508 -22.96 -4.94 -9.18
CA PRO A 508 -23.97 -4.29 -10.00
C PRO A 508 -24.82 -3.31 -9.18
N SER A 509 -25.42 -2.31 -9.81
CA SER A 509 -26.40 -1.41 -9.19
C SER A 509 -27.81 -1.68 -9.73
N ILE A 510 -28.85 -1.30 -8.99
CA ILE A 510 -30.26 -1.48 -9.38
C ILE A 510 -31.13 -0.31 -8.91
N CYS A 511 -32.13 0.07 -9.71
CA CYS A 511 -33.21 0.96 -9.28
C CYS A 511 -34.53 0.63 -9.98
N GLY A 512 -35.65 1.03 -9.39
CA GLY A 512 -36.94 1.08 -10.09
C GLY A 512 -37.13 2.41 -10.81
N TYR A 513 -37.56 2.37 -12.07
CA TYR A 513 -37.91 3.55 -12.85
C TYR A 513 -38.94 3.21 -13.93
N ASN A 514 -40.00 4.03 -14.05
CA ASN A 514 -41.03 3.91 -15.08
C ASN A 514 -41.57 2.48 -15.28
N GLY A 515 -41.96 1.82 -14.19
CA GLY A 515 -42.52 0.46 -14.22
C GLY A 515 -41.52 -0.66 -14.56
N LYS A 516 -40.21 -0.38 -14.52
CA LYS A 516 -39.15 -1.36 -14.74
C LYS A 516 -38.06 -1.28 -13.68
N LEU A 517 -37.36 -2.39 -13.50
CA LEU A 517 -36.05 -2.43 -12.88
C LEU A 517 -34.98 -2.11 -13.92
N TYR A 518 -34.03 -1.26 -13.57
CA TYR A 518 -32.82 -1.01 -14.33
C TYR A 518 -31.62 -1.48 -13.52
N SER A 519 -30.67 -2.13 -14.17
CA SER A 519 -29.39 -2.48 -13.57
C SER A 519 -28.23 -1.98 -14.41
N VAL A 520 -27.16 -1.55 -13.74
CA VAL A 520 -25.93 -1.07 -14.37
C VAL A 520 -24.75 -1.81 -13.73
N PHE A 521 -23.78 -2.22 -14.53
CA PHE A 521 -22.63 -3.00 -14.07
C PHE A 521 -21.39 -2.76 -14.93
N ARG A 522 -20.22 -3.07 -14.36
CA ARG A 522 -18.94 -3.10 -15.07
C ARG A 522 -18.71 -4.49 -15.66
N GLY A 523 -18.49 -4.58 -16.96
CA GLY A 523 -18.02 -5.82 -17.59
C GLY A 523 -16.53 -6.07 -17.32
N ASN A 524 -16.07 -7.32 -17.50
CA ASN A 524 -14.66 -7.69 -17.33
C ASN A 524 -13.68 -6.97 -18.29
N ASN A 525 -14.20 -6.31 -19.33
CA ASN A 525 -13.45 -5.44 -20.23
C ASN A 525 -13.40 -3.97 -19.76
N ASN A 526 -13.78 -3.72 -18.49
CA ASN A 526 -13.88 -2.41 -17.86
C ASN A 526 -14.90 -1.46 -18.49
N ARG A 527 -15.77 -1.92 -19.37
CA ARG A 527 -16.85 -1.08 -19.92
C ARG A 527 -18.08 -1.12 -19.03
N THR A 528 -18.86 -0.05 -19.07
CA THR A 528 -20.13 0.05 -18.33
C THR A 528 -21.28 -0.45 -19.22
N TYR A 529 -22.14 -1.29 -18.64
CA TYR A 529 -23.30 -1.87 -19.29
C TYR A 529 -24.56 -1.63 -18.47
N TRP A 530 -25.71 -1.63 -19.12
CA TRP A 530 -27.02 -1.62 -18.48
C TRP A 530 -27.96 -2.67 -19.05
N MET A 531 -28.96 -3.03 -18.27
CA MET A 531 -30.06 -3.92 -18.65
C MET A 531 -31.32 -3.52 -17.87
N ASP A 532 -32.48 -3.95 -18.35
CA ASP A 532 -33.78 -3.66 -17.74
C ASP A 532 -34.65 -4.91 -17.63
N SER A 533 -35.61 -4.87 -16.73
CA SER A 533 -36.59 -5.94 -16.52
C SER A 533 -37.93 -5.39 -16.05
N ASN A 534 -39.03 -5.92 -16.59
CA ASN A 534 -40.38 -5.58 -16.15
C ASN A 534 -40.77 -6.27 -14.83
N ASN A 535 -40.11 -7.39 -14.50
CA ASN A 535 -40.54 -8.30 -13.43
C ASN A 535 -39.40 -8.84 -12.56
N GLY A 536 -38.16 -8.41 -12.82
CA GLY A 536 -36.95 -8.85 -12.14
C GLY A 536 -36.51 -10.29 -12.38
N SER A 537 -37.25 -11.06 -13.18
CA SER A 537 -36.93 -12.46 -13.52
C SER A 537 -36.50 -12.63 -14.98
N SER A 538 -37.06 -11.84 -15.89
CA SER A 538 -36.71 -11.80 -17.31
C SER A 538 -36.05 -10.48 -17.64
N TRP A 539 -34.76 -10.51 -17.94
CA TRP A 539 -33.94 -9.32 -18.19
C TRP A 539 -33.64 -9.18 -19.68
N SER A 540 -33.53 -7.94 -20.15
CA SER A 540 -33.07 -7.64 -21.50
C SER A 540 -31.59 -8.04 -21.69
N ARG A 541 -31.15 -8.13 -22.96
CA ARG A 541 -29.72 -8.25 -23.23
C ARG A 541 -29.02 -6.96 -22.77
N TYR A 542 -27.85 -7.11 -22.18
CA TYR A 542 -27.08 -5.96 -21.74
C TYR A 542 -26.67 -5.07 -22.92
N GLN A 543 -26.76 -3.77 -22.70
CA GLN A 543 -26.41 -2.71 -23.65
C GLN A 543 -25.23 -1.92 -23.11
N GLN A 544 -24.29 -1.56 -23.95
CA GLN A 544 -23.11 -0.81 -23.52
C GLN A 544 -23.41 0.69 -23.47
N PHE A 545 -22.90 1.39 -22.46
CA PHE A 545 -22.82 2.85 -22.49
C PHE A 545 -21.83 3.32 -23.56
N SER A 546 -22.06 4.52 -24.09
CA SER A 546 -21.04 5.25 -24.85
C SER A 546 -20.01 5.86 -23.88
N GLY A 547 -18.71 5.72 -24.20
CA GLY A 547 -17.63 6.38 -23.46
C GLY A 547 -16.84 5.47 -22.50
N ASN A 548 -16.46 6.05 -21.35
CA ASN A 548 -15.29 5.68 -20.55
C ASN A 548 -15.33 4.27 -19.93
N ALA A 549 -14.13 3.71 -19.73
CA ALA A 549 -13.91 2.53 -18.92
C ALA A 549 -14.01 2.88 -17.43
N THR A 550 -14.66 2.01 -16.65
CA THR A 550 -14.74 2.09 -15.18
C THR A 550 -13.85 1.02 -14.55
N ILE A 551 -13.23 1.36 -13.41
CA ILE A 551 -12.39 0.44 -12.62
C ILE A 551 -13.04 0.01 -11.31
N SER A 552 -14.31 0.35 -11.09
CA SER A 552 -15.04 -0.03 -9.88
C SER A 552 -16.57 -0.10 -10.08
N SER A 553 -17.28 -0.40 -8.99
CA SER A 553 -18.74 -0.53 -8.92
C SER A 553 -19.45 0.76 -9.35
N PRO A 554 -20.39 0.72 -10.31
CA PRO A 554 -21.26 1.86 -10.59
C PRO A 554 -22.26 2.14 -9.46
N ALA A 555 -22.71 3.38 -9.36
CA ALA A 555 -23.87 3.78 -8.56
C ALA A 555 -25.04 4.11 -9.50
N LEU A 556 -26.25 3.71 -9.14
CA LEU A 556 -27.47 4.02 -9.87
C LEU A 556 -28.52 4.53 -8.89
N TRP A 557 -29.07 5.72 -9.15
CA TRP A 557 -30.10 6.33 -8.31
C TRP A 557 -31.05 7.20 -9.15
N VAL A 558 -32.32 7.28 -8.78
CA VAL A 558 -33.29 8.18 -9.43
C VAL A 558 -33.19 9.57 -8.80
N HIS A 559 -32.77 10.56 -9.59
CA HIS A 559 -32.58 11.95 -9.19
C HIS A 559 -33.40 12.86 -10.10
N ASN A 560 -34.18 13.77 -9.49
CA ASN A 560 -35.13 14.63 -10.22
C ASN A 560 -36.02 13.87 -11.20
N GLY A 561 -36.48 12.68 -10.80
CA GLY A 561 -37.39 11.85 -11.59
C GLY A 561 -36.73 11.05 -12.72
N ILE A 562 -35.40 11.11 -12.89
CA ILE A 562 -34.70 10.32 -13.92
C ILE A 562 -33.50 9.53 -13.35
N PRO A 563 -33.22 8.32 -13.86
CA PRO A 563 -32.04 7.55 -13.47
C PRO A 563 -30.73 8.29 -13.75
N HIS A 564 -29.84 8.30 -12.77
CA HIS A 564 -28.48 8.79 -12.86
C HIS A 564 -27.50 7.67 -12.50
N VAL A 565 -26.42 7.58 -13.27
CA VAL A 565 -25.32 6.64 -13.07
C VAL A 565 -24.04 7.39 -12.76
N SER A 566 -23.41 7.03 -11.65
CA SER A 566 -22.11 7.57 -11.26
C SER A 566 -21.03 6.49 -11.34
N ILE A 567 -19.86 6.81 -11.90
CA ILE A 567 -18.75 5.87 -12.05
C ILE A 567 -17.39 6.49 -11.68
N LEU A 568 -16.42 5.59 -11.50
CA LEU A 568 -15.00 5.87 -11.32
C LEU A 568 -14.22 5.41 -12.56
N ASP A 569 -13.57 6.32 -13.27
CA ASP A 569 -12.75 5.97 -14.44
C ASP A 569 -11.36 5.42 -14.08
N ILE A 570 -10.64 4.94 -15.09
CA ILE A 570 -9.26 4.42 -14.98
C ILE A 570 -8.25 5.45 -14.44
N ASN A 571 -8.56 6.75 -14.52
CA ASN A 571 -7.71 7.85 -14.07
C ASN A 571 -8.16 8.37 -12.70
N THR A 572 -8.92 7.57 -11.95
CA THR A 572 -9.45 7.90 -10.62
C THR A 572 -10.44 9.08 -10.59
N LYS A 573 -11.05 9.42 -11.74
CA LYS A 573 -11.98 10.54 -11.87
C LYS A 573 -13.46 10.13 -11.79
N TYR A 574 -14.26 11.04 -11.26
CA TYR A 574 -15.71 10.87 -11.07
C TYR A 574 -16.51 11.35 -12.29
N TYR A 575 -17.40 10.48 -12.79
CA TYR A 575 -18.29 10.80 -13.92
C TYR A 575 -19.75 10.52 -13.60
N VAL A 576 -20.64 11.25 -14.26
CA VAL A 576 -22.09 11.03 -14.20
C VAL A 576 -22.70 10.94 -15.60
N SER A 577 -23.64 10.02 -15.78
CA SER A 577 -24.57 9.95 -16.92
C SER A 577 -26.01 9.94 -16.38
N TRP A 578 -26.97 10.42 -17.17
CA TRP A 578 -28.39 10.39 -16.83
C TRP A 578 -29.22 9.88 -18.00
N PHE A 579 -30.37 9.30 -17.69
CA PHE A 579 -31.28 8.73 -18.67
C PHE A 579 -32.34 9.77 -19.07
N GLU A 580 -32.40 10.08 -20.36
CA GLU A 580 -33.32 11.07 -20.91
C GLU A 580 -33.77 10.64 -22.32
N ASN A 581 -35.04 10.85 -22.66
CA ASN A 581 -35.58 10.54 -23.99
C ASN A 581 -35.29 9.11 -24.49
N GLY A 582 -35.31 8.13 -23.57
CA GLY A 582 -35.09 6.72 -23.89
C GLY A 582 -33.63 6.33 -24.10
N SER A 583 -32.66 7.19 -23.79
CA SER A 583 -31.24 6.92 -23.94
C SER A 583 -30.41 7.47 -22.78
N TRP A 584 -29.22 6.90 -22.57
CA TRP A 584 -28.25 7.44 -21.61
C TRP A 584 -27.42 8.55 -22.26
N SER A 585 -27.21 9.65 -21.54
CA SER A 585 -26.26 10.70 -21.91
C SER A 585 -24.83 10.14 -21.98
N ALA A 586 -23.93 10.84 -22.67
CA ALA A 586 -22.50 10.59 -22.49
C ALA A 586 -22.09 10.79 -21.02
N PHE A 587 -21.02 10.12 -20.59
CA PHE A 587 -20.43 10.36 -19.28
C PHE A 587 -19.77 11.74 -19.23
N ASN A 588 -20.24 12.58 -18.31
CA ASN A 588 -19.71 13.91 -18.10
C ASN A 588 -18.73 13.90 -16.92
N ASN A 589 -17.49 14.35 -17.17
CA ASN A 589 -16.49 14.52 -16.12
C ASN A 589 -16.92 15.68 -15.23
N ASN A 590 -17.04 15.40 -13.95
CA ASN A 590 -17.30 16.43 -12.96
C ASN A 590 -15.98 16.82 -12.30
N THR A 591 -15.35 17.86 -12.86
CA THR A 591 -14.25 18.68 -12.30
C THR A 591 -13.32 17.99 -11.29
N GLY A 592 -12.08 17.69 -11.70
CA GLY A 592 -10.90 17.50 -10.84
C GLY A 592 -10.91 16.34 -9.83
N SER A 593 -12.08 15.84 -9.46
CA SER A 593 -12.32 15.04 -8.26
C SER A 593 -11.63 13.70 -8.37
N VAL A 594 -10.84 13.35 -7.35
CA VAL A 594 -10.14 12.07 -7.25
C VAL A 594 -10.85 11.19 -6.24
N ILE A 595 -11.24 9.99 -6.66
CA ILE A 595 -11.86 8.95 -5.83
C ILE A 595 -11.14 7.60 -6.07
N LYS A 596 -11.14 6.72 -5.07
CA LYS A 596 -10.39 5.45 -5.05
C LYS A 596 -11.29 4.22 -5.06
N SER A 597 -12.58 4.38 -4.73
CA SER A 597 -13.59 3.32 -4.77
C SER A 597 -14.79 3.71 -5.63
N GLY A 598 -15.66 2.73 -5.91
CA GLY A 598 -16.91 2.97 -6.61
C GLY A 598 -17.80 3.91 -5.79
N PRO A 599 -18.48 4.87 -6.45
CA PRO A 599 -19.36 5.79 -5.75
C PRO A 599 -20.58 5.08 -5.17
N ALA A 600 -21.05 5.60 -4.04
CA ALA A 600 -22.41 5.47 -3.55
C ALA A 600 -23.15 6.76 -3.91
N THR A 601 -24.44 6.73 -4.27
CA THR A 601 -25.12 7.95 -4.71
C THR A 601 -26.58 7.97 -4.29
N VAL A 602 -27.06 9.15 -3.94
CA VAL A 602 -28.44 9.41 -3.49
C VAL A 602 -28.88 10.83 -3.85
N SER A 603 -30.17 11.02 -4.07
CA SER A 603 -30.77 12.33 -4.28
C SER A 603 -31.15 12.99 -2.95
N LEU A 604 -30.66 14.20 -2.70
CA LEU A 604 -31.16 15.10 -1.65
C LEU A 604 -31.65 16.39 -2.31
N ASP A 605 -32.97 16.49 -2.49
CA ASP A 605 -33.62 17.57 -3.24
C ASP A 605 -33.05 17.68 -4.66
N ASP A 606 -32.58 18.86 -5.04
CA ASP A 606 -31.96 19.17 -6.33
C ASP A 606 -30.47 18.79 -6.42
N THR A 607 -29.94 18.14 -5.37
CA THR A 607 -28.53 17.78 -5.27
C THR A 607 -28.34 16.26 -5.32
N LEU A 608 -27.52 15.80 -6.26
CA LEU A 608 -27.02 14.44 -6.31
C LEU A 608 -25.80 14.34 -5.40
N LEU A 609 -25.94 13.65 -4.26
CA LEU A 609 -24.85 13.43 -3.31
C LEU A 609 -24.19 12.09 -3.61
N SER A 610 -22.86 12.09 -3.66
CA SER A 610 -22.07 10.89 -3.84
C SER A 610 -21.00 10.74 -2.78
N MET A 611 -20.76 9.51 -2.33
CA MET A 611 -19.72 9.19 -1.35
C MET A 611 -18.83 8.06 -1.85
N SER A 612 -17.54 8.13 -1.56
CA SER A 612 -16.53 7.16 -1.99
C SER A 612 -15.32 7.20 -1.07
N GLN A 613 -14.46 6.18 -1.16
CA GLN A 613 -13.13 6.22 -0.56
C GLN A 613 -12.26 7.23 -1.36
N GLY A 614 -11.56 8.13 -0.69
CA GLY A 614 -10.56 9.02 -1.28
C GLY A 614 -9.16 8.41 -1.33
N PRO A 615 -8.15 9.12 -1.88
CA PRO A 615 -6.77 8.64 -1.98
C PRO A 615 -6.16 8.12 -0.67
N ASN A 616 -6.46 8.81 0.44
CA ASN A 616 -5.93 8.52 1.77
C ASN A 616 -6.93 7.72 2.61
N TYR A 617 -7.80 6.93 1.99
CA TYR A 617 -8.83 6.11 2.65
C TYR A 617 -9.95 6.89 3.36
N HIS A 618 -9.87 8.22 3.41
CA HIS A 618 -10.93 9.08 3.93
C HIS A 618 -12.24 8.84 3.17
N VAL A 619 -13.35 8.80 3.88
CA VAL A 619 -14.66 9.01 3.25
C VAL A 619 -14.62 10.37 2.58
N THR A 620 -15.04 10.42 1.32
CA THR A 620 -14.97 11.60 0.46
C THR A 620 -16.33 11.80 -0.19
N GLY A 621 -16.88 12.99 -0.01
CA GLY A 621 -18.18 13.39 -0.56
C GLY A 621 -18.04 14.28 -1.77
N ILE A 622 -18.98 14.14 -2.70
CA ILE A 622 -19.17 15.01 -3.87
C ILE A 622 -20.63 15.42 -3.89
N ASP A 623 -20.88 16.73 -3.78
CA ASP A 623 -22.22 17.30 -3.91
C ASP A 623 -22.36 17.88 -5.31
N ARG A 624 -23.34 17.42 -6.08
CA ARG A 624 -23.67 17.93 -7.42
C ARG A 624 -25.07 18.55 -7.42
N PRO A 625 -25.21 19.85 -7.11
CA PRO A 625 -26.48 20.55 -7.26
C PRO A 625 -26.81 20.72 -8.74
N ASN A 626 -28.10 20.68 -9.08
CA ASN A 626 -28.54 20.89 -10.45
C ASN A 626 -28.11 22.28 -10.98
N GLY A 627 -27.56 22.33 -12.18
CA GLY A 627 -27.10 23.57 -12.82
C GLY A 627 -25.89 24.25 -12.15
N LYS A 628 -25.22 23.63 -11.17
CA LYS A 628 -24.02 24.18 -10.50
C LYS A 628 -22.83 23.24 -10.65
N ASN A 629 -21.64 23.81 -10.46
CA ASN A 629 -20.42 23.01 -10.36
C ASN A 629 -20.46 22.13 -9.11
N PRO A 630 -19.99 20.88 -9.19
CA PRO A 630 -19.94 20.01 -8.04
C PRO A 630 -18.84 20.45 -7.07
N SER A 631 -19.02 20.14 -5.78
CA SER A 631 -18.02 20.40 -4.73
C SER A 631 -17.60 19.10 -4.06
N GLN A 632 -16.28 18.90 -3.90
CA GLN A 632 -15.70 17.76 -3.19
C GLN A 632 -15.27 18.15 -1.78
N TYR A 633 -15.46 17.26 -0.81
CA TYR A 633 -15.01 17.42 0.57
C TYR A 633 -14.59 16.08 1.18
N HIS A 634 -13.75 16.14 2.21
CA HIS A 634 -13.20 14.95 2.87
C HIS A 634 -13.56 14.94 4.35
N PHE A 635 -13.90 13.75 4.86
CA PHE A 635 -14.07 13.54 6.29
C PHE A 635 -12.71 13.28 6.91
N THR A 636 -12.27 14.14 7.83
CA THR A 636 -10.93 14.06 8.44
C THR A 636 -10.80 12.95 9.49
N SER A 637 -11.90 12.31 9.88
CA SER A 637 -11.95 11.29 10.93
C SER A 637 -12.74 10.03 10.54
N HIS A 638 -13.17 9.91 9.28
CA HIS A 638 -13.90 8.74 8.78
C HIS A 638 -13.15 8.11 7.62
N TYR A 639 -12.93 6.80 7.70
CA TYR A 639 -12.14 6.05 6.75
C TYR A 639 -12.93 4.83 6.28
N SER A 640 -13.06 4.61 4.98
CA SER A 640 -13.75 3.42 4.44
C SER A 640 -12.79 2.40 3.85
N ALA A 641 -12.99 1.11 4.11
CA ALA A 641 -12.18 0.02 3.58
C ALA A 641 -12.30 -0.14 2.05
N GLY A 642 -13.30 0.51 1.45
CA GLY A 642 -13.56 0.53 0.02
C GLY A 642 -14.91 1.16 -0.24
N ASP A 643 -15.70 0.51 -1.09
CA ASP A 643 -17.06 0.92 -1.42
C ASP A 643 -17.93 1.12 -0.16
N MET A 644 -18.89 2.04 -0.25
CA MET A 644 -19.89 2.33 0.80
C MET A 644 -21.30 2.39 0.24
N GLY A 645 -22.33 2.23 1.07
CA GLY A 645 -23.72 2.30 0.60
C GLY A 645 -24.41 3.56 1.11
N MET A 646 -25.30 4.10 0.29
CA MET A 646 -26.12 5.25 0.63
C MET A 646 -27.59 4.97 0.36
N CYS A 647 -28.46 5.60 1.14
CA CYS A 647 -29.90 5.61 0.91
C CYS A 647 -30.52 6.83 1.59
N LYS A 648 -31.71 7.21 1.14
CA LYS A 648 -32.52 8.26 1.77
C LYS A 648 -33.78 7.62 2.35
N LEU A 649 -34.00 7.85 3.65
CA LEU A 649 -35.25 7.62 4.35
C LEU A 649 -35.44 8.79 5.32
N ASP A 650 -36.19 9.81 4.89
CA ASP A 650 -36.30 11.18 5.46
C ASP A 650 -34.97 11.97 5.48
N GLN A 651 -33.89 11.29 5.84
CA GLN A 651 -32.52 11.75 5.97
C GLN A 651 -31.63 10.86 5.10
N VAL A 652 -30.45 11.37 4.75
CA VAL A 652 -29.47 10.59 4.00
C VAL A 652 -28.60 9.81 4.95
N TRP A 653 -28.42 8.53 4.67
CA TRP A 653 -27.53 7.63 5.38
C TRP A 653 -26.39 7.21 4.48
N CYS A 654 -25.19 7.11 5.04
CA CYS A 654 -24.03 6.48 4.42
C CYS A 654 -23.44 5.46 5.40
N VAL A 655 -23.32 4.20 4.97
CA VAL A 655 -22.75 3.12 5.78
C VAL A 655 -21.57 2.48 5.06
N PHE A 656 -20.44 2.41 5.76
CA PHE A 656 -19.16 1.93 5.24
C PHE A 656 -18.49 1.00 6.25
N GLY A 657 -17.60 0.13 5.77
CA GLY A 657 -16.71 -0.64 6.65
C GLY A 657 -15.49 0.19 6.99
N LEU A 658 -15.04 0.17 8.24
CA LEU A 658 -13.86 0.92 8.67
C LEU A 658 -12.59 0.44 7.94
N ALA A 659 -11.85 1.39 7.35
CA ALA A 659 -10.58 1.17 6.65
C ALA A 659 -9.36 1.18 7.56
N VAL A 660 -8.22 0.78 6.98
CA VAL A 660 -6.92 1.28 7.42
C VAL A 660 -6.84 2.70 6.91
N LEU A 661 -6.60 3.61 7.83
CA LEU A 661 -6.16 4.96 7.52
C LEU A 661 -4.88 4.92 6.71
#